data_AF-A0A1D6ID20-F1
#
_entry.id   AF-A0A1D6ID20-F1
#
_cell.length_a   1.000
_cell.length_b   1.000
_cell.length_c   1.000
_cell.angle_alpha   90.00
_cell.angle_beta   90.00
_cell.angle_gamma   90.00
#
_symmetry.space_group_name_H-M   'P 1'
#
loop_
_entity.id
_entity.type
_entity.pdbx_description
1 polymer ?
#
loop_
_entity_poly.entity_id
_entity_poly.type
_entity_poly.pdbx_seq_one_letter_code
_entity_poly.pdbx_strand_id
1 'polypeptide(L)'
;MIFKASPSPRMGHTVTAVDNTTYIIGGRGGPSEILDDVWILPSVGNTWSKLECCGDLFRPRHRHAAAAVASKIYVFGGLSNEGIYSCMNVLDTKNMQWSVLAASGEWPCARHSHSMVSYGTNLFMFGGHDGQRALKDFYSFDTTKLRWNKENTNGGTPSPRFSHCMFIYKNYLGILGGCPITENNQEVTLLNINHRVWFCVSVPLLSQSLCVRSSSVVIKDDLVILGGGASCYAFGTKFSQPIVLDLHSVESMFKYDRNKDGTVQRRDAISVVELSRDEQNGILDHDTKLQDACSGSLTDSSPLVLQLGKTYAKLAKDIMKKFGWLDLSRKVRISHDNGHVLFPINESFCALNAEEHINRNLDDSCTFGESLVFSEKKLVGDNLSLQDALIFFSSCNGSVMKDELAISRKPSKSPQTIMKELVSSLLESKGMPSQLLQQLPARWETLGDIVILPKTCFKNPLWESVSEELWPLVAKSLGAQRLARQGKIMPNGTRDSTLELLLGDNGWVTHYENGICYSLDATKCMFSSGNRSEKLRMGQLNCRDEVVVDLFAGIGYFVLPFLVKANAKLVYACEWNPHALEALRRNVSDNRVEDRCIILEGDNRVTAPKSVADRVCLGLLPSSECSWATAVEALRVGGGVLHIHGNVNDSDETRWLDSVVESISNVAKNHGLSWNVSVEHVERVKWYGPRIRHLVVDVTCRQI
;
A
#
# COMPACT_ATOMS: atom_id res chain seq x y z
N MET A 1 22.47 -22.00 17.18
CA MET A 1 22.74 -20.65 16.62
C MET A 1 22.15 -19.64 17.58
N ILE A 2 22.98 -18.82 18.23
CA ILE A 2 22.53 -17.72 19.08
C ILE A 2 22.03 -16.63 18.13
N PHE A 3 20.72 -16.38 18.08
CA PHE A 3 20.18 -15.24 17.34
C PHE A 3 20.76 -13.96 17.95
N LYS A 4 21.54 -13.18 17.18
CA LYS A 4 21.93 -11.83 17.59
C LYS A 4 20.65 -11.00 17.72
N ALA A 5 20.43 -10.42 18.89
CA ALA A 5 19.23 -9.64 19.20
C ALA A 5 19.08 -8.44 18.24
N SER A 6 17.87 -8.16 17.78
CA SER A 6 17.54 -7.05 16.88
C SER A 6 16.22 -6.41 17.30
N PRO A 7 15.97 -5.14 16.94
CA PRO A 7 14.68 -4.51 17.19
C PRO A 7 13.55 -5.31 16.54
N SER A 8 12.44 -5.46 17.28
CA SER A 8 11.21 -6.08 16.76
C SER A 8 10.65 -5.31 15.55
N PRO A 9 9.92 -5.98 14.63
CA PRO A 9 9.17 -5.30 13.58
C PRO A 9 8.28 -4.22 14.19
N ARG A 10 8.41 -2.96 13.75
CA ARG A 10 7.76 -1.83 14.40
C ARG A 10 7.47 -0.68 13.44
N MET A 11 6.45 0.12 13.73
CA MET A 11 6.10 1.33 12.99
C MET A 11 6.05 2.57 13.87
N GLY A 12 6.25 3.75 13.28
CA GLY A 12 6.18 5.03 14.00
C GLY A 12 7.26 5.21 15.07
N HIS A 13 8.37 4.46 14.98
CA HIS A 13 9.59 4.75 15.71
C HIS A 13 10.30 5.95 15.07
N THR A 14 11.26 6.53 15.77
CA THR A 14 12.20 7.49 15.18
C THR A 14 13.57 6.86 15.01
N VAL A 15 14.30 7.33 14.01
CA VAL A 15 15.70 6.93 13.74
C VAL A 15 16.53 8.21 13.75
N THR A 16 17.53 8.28 14.62
CA THR A 16 18.41 9.46 14.73
C THR A 16 19.86 9.00 14.77
N ALA A 17 20.72 9.60 13.95
CA ALA A 17 22.16 9.37 14.01
C ALA A 17 22.80 10.42 14.92
N VAL A 18 23.66 9.95 15.84
CA VAL A 18 24.53 10.79 16.67
C VAL A 18 25.93 10.19 16.58
N ASP A 19 26.88 11.01 16.14
CA ASP A 19 28.25 10.58 15.83
C ASP A 19 28.23 9.35 14.90
N ASN A 20 28.85 8.25 15.33
CA ASN A 20 28.95 6.98 14.59
C ASN A 20 27.89 5.95 15.01
N THR A 21 26.81 6.37 15.67
CA THR A 21 25.79 5.45 16.19
C THR A 21 24.39 5.86 15.75
N THR A 22 23.63 4.89 15.26
CA THR A 22 22.21 5.07 14.93
C THR A 22 21.34 4.62 16.10
N TYR A 23 20.37 5.45 16.49
CA TYR A 23 19.43 5.19 17.57
C TYR A 23 18.02 5.00 17.00
N ILE A 24 17.37 3.91 17.39
CA ILE A 24 15.93 3.68 17.19
C ILE A 24 15.23 3.86 18.53
N ILE A 25 14.21 4.72 18.55
CA ILE A 25 13.49 5.05 19.78
C ILE A 25 12.00 4.74 19.63
N GLY A 26 11.48 3.91 20.53
CA GLY A 26 10.06 3.58 20.68
C GLY A 26 9.41 2.99 19.43
N GLY A 27 8.15 3.37 19.19
CA GLY A 27 7.34 2.87 18.09
C GLY A 27 6.25 1.91 18.57
N ARG A 28 5.76 1.07 17.66
CA ARG A 28 4.69 0.11 17.94
C ARG A 28 4.91 -1.17 17.14
N GLY A 29 4.95 -2.32 17.83
CA GLY A 29 5.12 -3.64 17.23
C GLY A 29 3.80 -4.33 16.84
N GLY A 30 2.72 -3.97 17.52
CA GLY A 30 1.38 -4.54 17.30
C GLY A 30 0.27 -3.68 17.90
N PRO A 31 -1.00 -4.09 17.80
CA PRO A 31 -2.12 -3.25 18.22
C PRO A 31 -2.07 -2.76 19.68
N SER A 32 -1.61 -3.58 20.61
CA SER A 32 -1.45 -3.23 22.03
C SER A 32 0.00 -2.95 22.45
N GLU A 33 0.96 -3.23 21.57
CA GLU A 33 2.39 -3.21 21.87
C GLU A 33 3.00 -1.87 21.45
N ILE A 34 2.89 -0.88 22.33
CA ILE A 34 3.58 0.41 22.19
C ILE A 34 4.91 0.31 22.93
N LEU A 35 5.97 0.74 22.27
CA LEU A 35 7.35 0.51 22.69
C LEU A 35 7.97 1.82 23.23
N ASP A 36 8.81 1.67 24.23
CA ASP A 36 9.67 2.69 24.83
C ASP A 36 11.17 2.34 24.76
N ASP A 37 11.50 1.19 24.19
CA ASP A 37 12.87 0.70 24.09
C ASP A 37 13.74 1.56 23.17
N VAL A 38 15.03 1.58 23.48
CA VAL A 38 16.06 2.20 22.67
C VAL A 38 16.97 1.13 22.11
N TRP A 39 17.13 1.11 20.79
CA TRP A 39 18.07 0.23 20.11
C TRP A 39 19.16 1.05 19.46
N ILE A 40 20.39 0.54 19.53
CA ILE A 40 21.53 1.19 18.90
C ILE A 40 22.17 0.28 17.84
N LEU A 41 22.67 0.90 16.79
CA LEU A 41 23.47 0.29 15.74
C LEU A 41 24.73 1.14 15.51
N PRO A 42 25.89 0.72 16.04
CA PRO A 42 27.17 1.34 15.72
C PRO A 42 27.53 1.15 14.25
N SER A 43 28.11 2.17 13.62
CA SER A 43 28.56 2.13 12.21
C SER A 43 29.71 1.15 11.99
N VAL A 44 30.48 0.87 13.05
CA VAL A 44 31.54 -0.13 13.07
C VAL A 44 31.01 -1.38 13.75
N GLY A 45 31.00 -2.50 13.04
CA GLY A 45 30.55 -3.80 13.54
C GLY A 45 29.10 -4.18 13.18
N ASN A 46 28.23 -3.21 12.86
CA ASN A 46 26.87 -3.42 12.36
C ASN A 46 26.04 -4.44 13.17
N THR A 47 26.14 -4.40 14.49
CA THR A 47 25.36 -5.25 15.40
C THR A 47 24.39 -4.44 16.23
N TRP A 48 23.13 -4.84 16.21
CA TRP A 48 22.10 -4.28 17.08
C TRP A 48 22.34 -4.64 18.53
N SER A 49 22.10 -3.68 19.42
CA SER A 49 21.98 -3.93 20.85
C SER A 49 20.89 -3.06 21.45
N LYS A 50 20.12 -3.64 22.37
CA LYS A 50 19.18 -2.87 23.19
C LYS A 50 19.98 -2.07 24.21
N LEU A 51 19.70 -0.77 24.28
CA LEU A 51 20.35 0.15 25.21
C LEU A 51 19.48 0.28 26.46
N GLU A 52 20.08 0.00 27.61
CA GLU A 52 19.48 0.29 28.91
C GLU A 52 19.78 1.74 29.28
N CYS A 53 18.73 2.55 29.42
CA CYS A 53 18.84 3.96 29.78
C CYS A 53 18.35 4.20 31.20
N CYS A 54 18.88 5.21 31.88
CA CYS A 54 18.44 5.63 33.22
C CYS A 54 17.81 7.03 33.20
N GLY A 55 17.35 7.54 34.35
CA GLY A 55 16.73 8.86 34.47
C GLY A 55 15.21 8.86 34.28
N ASP A 56 14.66 9.94 33.72
CA ASP A 56 13.22 10.09 33.50
C ASP A 56 12.77 9.22 32.32
N LEU A 57 12.45 7.96 32.60
CA LEU A 57 12.18 6.95 31.58
C LEU A 57 11.24 7.45 30.48
N PHE A 58 11.67 7.23 29.24
CA PHE A 58 10.89 7.55 28.06
C PHE A 58 9.59 6.74 28.07
N ARG A 59 8.44 7.41 28.08
CA ARG A 59 7.15 6.71 28.10
C ARG A 59 6.84 6.08 26.74
N PRO A 60 6.23 4.87 26.71
CA PRO A 60 5.85 4.19 25.48
C PRO A 60 5.04 5.08 24.55
N ARG A 61 5.55 5.29 23.33
CA ARG A 61 4.86 6.10 22.32
C ARG A 61 5.36 5.83 20.91
N HIS A 62 4.52 6.14 19.95
CA HIS A 62 4.83 6.08 18.52
C HIS A 62 4.40 7.35 17.80
N ARG A 63 4.86 7.54 16.55
CA ARG A 63 4.60 8.73 15.72
C ARG A 63 5.02 10.04 16.42
N HIS A 64 6.02 9.97 17.29
CA HIS A 64 6.75 11.13 17.82
C HIS A 64 7.78 11.60 16.77
N ALA A 65 8.32 12.81 16.94
CA ALA A 65 9.44 13.28 16.13
C ALA A 65 10.71 13.37 16.99
N ALA A 66 11.86 13.11 16.37
CA ALA A 66 13.15 13.19 17.03
C ALA A 66 14.18 13.88 16.14
N ALA A 67 15.10 14.62 16.75
CA ALA A 67 16.23 15.24 16.08
C ALA A 67 17.40 15.40 17.06
N ALA A 68 18.62 15.31 16.54
CA ALA A 68 19.83 15.44 17.34
C ALA A 68 20.45 16.84 17.22
N VAL A 69 20.90 17.37 18.35
CA VAL A 69 21.82 18.52 18.42
C VAL A 69 22.96 18.13 19.34
N ALA A 70 24.18 18.13 18.81
CA ALA A 70 25.35 17.59 19.48
C ALA A 70 25.09 16.16 19.99
N SER A 71 25.44 15.85 21.23
CA SER A 71 25.26 14.52 21.85
C SER A 71 23.90 14.33 22.53
N LYS A 72 22.86 15.01 22.04
CA LYS A 72 21.52 14.95 22.63
C LYS A 72 20.47 14.69 21.56
N ILE A 73 19.63 13.70 21.80
CA ILE A 73 18.46 13.39 20.96
C ILE A 73 17.23 13.95 21.66
N TYR A 74 16.58 14.90 21.00
CA TYR A 74 15.36 15.53 21.48
C TYR A 74 14.17 14.82 20.86
N VAL A 75 13.19 14.44 21.67
CA VAL A 75 11.99 13.72 21.25
C VAL A 75 10.76 14.50 21.71
N PHE A 76 9.92 14.90 20.75
CA PHE A 76 8.71 15.68 21.03
C PHE A 76 7.44 14.93 20.66
N GLY A 77 6.43 15.05 21.53
CA GLY A 77 5.08 14.56 21.31
C GLY A 77 4.98 13.05 21.11
N GLY A 78 4.04 12.63 20.26
CA GLY A 78 3.73 11.23 19.97
C GLY A 78 2.38 10.78 20.53
N LEU A 79 2.01 9.54 20.19
CA LEU A 79 0.74 8.91 20.59
C LEU A 79 1.02 7.66 21.43
N SER A 80 0.21 7.47 22.47
CA SER A 80 0.11 6.25 23.26
C SER A 80 -1.35 5.85 23.49
N ASN A 81 -1.59 4.77 24.24
CA ASN A 81 -2.93 4.40 24.68
C ASN A 81 -3.54 5.41 25.67
N GLU A 82 -2.71 6.20 26.36
CA GLU A 82 -3.14 7.23 27.31
C GLU A 82 -3.49 8.56 26.62
N GLY A 83 -3.18 8.69 25.33
CA GLY A 83 -3.46 9.88 24.54
C GLY A 83 -2.23 10.43 23.83
N ILE A 84 -2.33 11.72 23.46
CA ILE A 84 -1.34 12.44 22.66
C ILE A 84 -0.47 13.27 23.59
N TYR A 85 0.85 13.18 23.41
CA TYR A 85 1.82 13.90 24.23
C TYR A 85 2.18 15.27 23.64
N SER A 86 2.50 16.20 24.54
CA SER A 86 3.14 17.51 24.25
C SER A 86 4.50 17.67 24.93
N CYS A 87 5.01 16.64 25.62
CA CYS A 87 6.26 16.74 26.36
C CYS A 87 7.49 16.63 25.45
N MET A 88 8.60 17.23 25.91
CA MET A 88 9.93 17.10 25.32
C MET A 88 10.78 16.19 26.21
N ASN A 89 11.18 15.04 25.69
CA ASN A 89 12.13 14.13 26.33
C ASN A 89 13.49 14.27 25.65
N VAL A 90 14.58 14.20 26.42
CA VAL A 90 15.94 14.30 25.88
C VAL A 90 16.75 13.11 26.34
N LEU A 91 17.34 12.38 25.40
CA LEU A 91 18.35 11.36 25.65
C LEU A 91 19.72 11.97 25.45
N ASP A 92 20.52 12.03 26.51
CA ASP A 92 21.94 12.36 26.41
C ASP A 92 22.72 11.09 26.06
N THR A 93 23.35 11.10 24.89
CA THR A 93 24.03 9.93 24.33
C THR A 93 25.41 9.69 24.92
N LYS A 94 25.92 10.57 25.79
CA LYS A 94 27.21 10.35 26.49
C LYS A 94 27.04 9.52 27.75
N ASN A 95 25.97 9.74 28.50
CA ASN A 95 25.69 9.06 29.76
C ASN A 95 24.46 8.12 29.67
N MET A 96 23.79 8.06 28.51
CA MET A 96 22.60 7.24 28.26
C MET A 96 21.47 7.53 29.24
N GLN A 97 21.30 8.82 29.57
CA GLN A 97 20.31 9.28 30.53
C GLN A 97 19.17 10.04 29.83
N TRP A 98 17.94 9.66 30.18
CA TRP A 98 16.74 10.40 29.83
C TRP A 98 16.46 11.52 30.82
N SER A 99 15.95 12.63 30.31
CA SER A 99 15.40 13.73 31.09
C SER A 99 14.13 14.27 30.44
N VAL A 100 13.18 14.74 31.25
CA VAL A 100 12.06 15.54 30.76
C VAL A 100 12.47 17.02 30.79
N LEU A 101 12.42 17.66 29.63
CA LEU A 101 12.87 19.04 29.50
C LEU A 101 11.72 20.01 29.76
N ALA A 102 11.87 20.82 30.81
CA ALA A 102 11.05 22.00 31.01
C ALA A 102 11.65 23.15 30.19
N ALA A 103 10.87 23.71 29.28
CA ALA A 103 11.27 24.82 28.43
C ALA A 103 10.25 25.95 28.47
N SER A 104 10.72 27.16 28.21
CA SER A 104 9.91 28.38 28.21
C SER A 104 9.42 28.74 26.81
N GLY A 105 8.55 29.76 26.71
CA GLY A 105 8.10 30.30 25.43
C GLY A 105 6.80 29.69 24.90
N GLU A 106 6.63 29.72 23.58
CA GLU A 106 5.39 29.32 22.91
C GLU A 106 5.32 27.80 22.74
N TRP A 107 4.92 27.11 23.80
CA TRP A 107 4.90 25.65 23.84
C TRP A 107 3.94 25.05 22.79
N PRO A 108 4.40 24.12 21.94
CA PRO A 108 3.53 23.47 20.97
C PRO A 108 2.49 22.55 21.63
N CYS A 109 1.26 22.51 21.09
CA CYS A 109 0.23 21.60 21.61
C CYS A 109 0.61 20.12 21.47
N ALA A 110 -0.12 19.26 22.19
CA ALA A 110 -0.01 17.82 22.05
C ALA A 110 -0.27 17.39 20.60
N ARG A 111 0.67 16.63 20.03
CA ARG A 111 0.63 16.25 18.61
C ARG A 111 1.37 14.96 18.31
N HIS A 112 0.97 14.30 17.23
CA HIS A 112 1.69 13.17 16.64
C HIS A 112 1.86 13.35 15.14
N SER A 113 2.67 12.49 14.50
CA SER A 113 2.91 12.49 13.05
C SER A 113 3.38 13.84 12.49
N HIS A 114 4.08 14.63 13.29
CA HIS A 114 4.80 15.82 12.86
C HIS A 114 6.25 15.45 12.51
N SER A 115 6.98 16.39 11.93
CA SER A 115 8.42 16.21 11.65
C SER A 115 9.24 17.21 12.44
N MET A 116 10.48 16.82 12.79
CA MET A 116 11.44 17.67 13.46
C MET A 116 12.82 17.48 12.83
N VAL A 117 13.56 18.55 12.60
CA VAL A 117 14.95 18.53 12.09
C VAL A 117 15.81 19.50 12.88
N SER A 118 17.12 19.29 12.89
CA SER A 118 18.08 20.21 13.50
C SER A 118 18.80 21.05 12.45
N TYR A 119 19.06 22.31 12.78
CA TYR A 119 19.92 23.19 12.00
C TYR A 119 20.68 24.14 12.94
N GLY A 120 22.00 23.97 13.01
CA GLY A 120 22.83 24.61 14.03
C GLY A 120 22.41 24.16 15.44
N THR A 121 22.15 25.13 16.33
CA THR A 121 21.69 24.90 17.71
C THR A 121 20.17 24.90 17.85
N ASN A 122 19.42 24.96 16.75
CA ASN A 122 17.96 25.01 16.78
C ASN A 122 17.35 23.71 16.25
N LEU A 123 16.23 23.32 16.84
CA LEU A 123 15.31 22.34 16.26
C LEU A 123 14.17 23.07 15.58
N PHE A 124 13.74 22.58 14.44
CA PHE A 124 12.58 23.09 13.73
C PHE A 124 11.51 22.01 13.65
N MET A 125 10.26 22.38 13.92
CA MET A 125 9.12 21.48 13.92
C MET A 125 7.97 22.05 13.09
N PHE A 126 7.35 21.20 12.27
CA PHE A 126 6.20 21.59 11.46
C PHE A 126 5.04 20.59 11.56
N GLY A 127 3.82 21.13 11.62
CA GLY A 127 2.59 20.40 11.41
C GLY A 127 2.32 19.29 12.44
N GLY A 128 1.73 18.20 11.95
CA GLY A 128 1.25 17.07 12.77
C GLY A 128 -0.27 17.03 12.90
N HIS A 129 -0.76 16.21 13.82
CA HIS A 129 -2.17 16.06 14.14
C HIS A 129 -2.37 16.14 15.65
N ASP A 130 -3.31 16.96 16.12
CA ASP A 130 -3.60 17.19 17.54
C ASP A 130 -4.68 16.24 18.11
N GLY A 131 -5.18 15.32 17.29
CA GLY A 131 -6.27 14.40 17.61
C GLY A 131 -7.61 14.81 17.01
N GLN A 132 -7.74 16.06 16.57
CA GLN A 132 -8.93 16.58 15.91
C GLN A 132 -8.66 17.01 14.46
N ARG A 133 -7.51 17.64 14.19
CA ARG A 133 -7.18 18.21 12.88
C ARG A 133 -5.69 18.17 12.56
N ALA A 134 -5.39 18.28 11.27
CA ALA A 134 -4.05 18.53 10.79
C ALA A 134 -3.59 19.96 11.12
N LEU A 135 -2.31 20.10 11.47
CA LEU A 135 -1.69 21.35 11.91
C LEU A 135 -0.80 21.94 10.80
N LYS A 136 -0.66 23.27 10.81
CA LYS A 136 0.20 24.05 9.88
C LYS A 136 1.16 25.00 10.58
N ASP A 137 1.25 24.90 11.90
CA ASP A 137 2.12 25.74 12.69
C ASP A 137 3.58 25.31 12.54
N PHE A 138 4.47 26.30 12.61
CA PHE A 138 5.91 26.13 12.48
C PHE A 138 6.57 26.67 13.75
N TYR A 139 7.46 25.88 14.33
CA TYR A 139 8.13 26.21 15.58
C TYR A 139 9.63 26.04 15.45
N SER A 140 10.37 26.85 16.19
CA SER A 140 11.77 26.61 16.51
C SER A 140 11.96 26.40 18.00
N PHE A 141 12.94 25.57 18.35
CA PHE A 141 13.38 25.36 19.71
C PHE A 141 14.87 25.66 19.81
N ASP A 142 15.21 26.68 20.60
CA ASP A 142 16.59 27.05 20.89
C ASP A 142 17.12 26.12 21.99
N THR A 143 18.03 25.21 21.62
CA THR A 143 18.60 24.23 22.57
C THR A 143 19.56 24.84 23.59
N THR A 144 20.02 26.08 23.36
CA THR A 144 20.90 26.80 24.29
C THR A 144 20.11 27.56 25.34
N LYS A 145 18.98 28.16 24.93
CA LYS A 145 18.08 28.93 25.82
C LYS A 145 16.93 28.12 26.39
N LEU A 146 16.73 26.90 25.90
CA LEU A 146 15.60 26.03 26.24
C LEU A 146 14.27 26.76 26.07
N ARG A 147 14.07 27.32 24.88
CA ARG A 147 12.91 28.17 24.57
C ARG A 147 12.30 27.82 23.22
N TRP A 148 10.98 27.61 23.23
CA TRP A 148 10.16 27.49 22.04
C TRP A 148 9.75 28.87 21.51
N ASN A 149 9.80 29.02 20.20
CA ASN A 149 9.27 30.19 19.49
C ASN A 149 8.34 29.70 18.38
N LYS A 150 7.18 30.34 18.24
CA LYS A 150 6.32 30.14 17.09
C LYS A 150 6.82 31.01 15.96
N GLU A 151 7.21 30.37 14.87
CA GLU A 151 7.91 31.03 13.78
C GLU A 151 6.92 31.77 12.88
N ASN A 152 7.13 33.08 12.73
CA ASN A 152 6.44 33.89 11.74
C ASN A 152 7.22 33.87 10.43
N THR A 153 6.62 33.26 9.41
CA THR A 153 7.23 33.09 8.09
C THR A 153 6.34 33.68 7.00
N ASN A 154 6.94 34.15 5.93
CA ASN A 154 6.24 34.74 4.78
C ASN A 154 6.23 33.78 3.58
N GLY A 155 5.41 34.06 2.57
CA GLY A 155 5.36 33.27 1.33
C GLY A 155 4.37 32.11 1.34
N GLY A 156 4.54 31.16 0.41
CA GLY A 156 3.64 30.03 0.20
C GLY A 156 3.80 28.93 1.26
N THR A 157 3.38 29.19 2.50
CA THR A 157 3.45 28.21 3.60
C THR A 157 2.77 26.89 3.23
N PRO A 158 3.34 25.73 3.62
CA PRO A 158 2.70 24.45 3.37
C PRO A 158 1.32 24.37 4.02
N SER A 159 0.38 23.70 3.34
CA SER A 159 -0.95 23.43 3.90
C SER A 159 -0.87 22.55 5.14
N PRO A 160 -1.89 22.60 6.05
CA PRO A 160 -1.91 21.77 7.25
C PRO A 160 -1.74 20.30 6.92
N ARG A 161 -0.76 19.62 7.54
CA ARG A 161 -0.44 18.23 7.20
C ARG A 161 0.27 17.46 8.31
N PHE A 162 0.17 16.14 8.20
CA PHE A 162 0.82 15.17 9.08
C PHE A 162 1.37 13.98 8.26
N SER A 163 2.28 13.21 8.84
CA SER A 163 2.99 12.10 8.18
C SER A 163 3.78 12.52 6.93
N HIS A 164 4.22 13.78 6.89
CA HIS A 164 5.14 14.30 5.88
C HIS A 164 6.58 14.01 6.28
N CYS A 165 7.55 14.29 5.40
CA CYS A 165 8.97 14.30 5.73
C CYS A 165 9.49 15.73 5.77
N MET A 166 10.56 15.94 6.53
CA MET A 166 11.25 17.21 6.60
C MET A 166 12.77 16.97 6.53
N PHE A 167 13.48 17.84 5.83
CA PHE A 167 14.93 17.70 5.62
C PHE A 167 15.61 19.07 5.63
N ILE A 168 16.94 19.06 5.81
CA ILE A 168 17.80 20.23 5.69
C ILE A 168 18.75 20.01 4.53
N TYR A 169 18.87 21.02 3.66
CA TYR A 169 19.88 21.09 2.63
C TYR A 169 20.45 22.50 2.58
N LYS A 170 21.75 22.64 2.90
CA LYS A 170 22.41 23.94 3.04
C LYS A 170 21.60 24.85 3.98
N ASN A 171 21.13 26.00 3.48
CA ASN A 171 20.35 26.97 4.26
C ASN A 171 18.82 26.82 4.09
N TYR A 172 18.37 25.69 3.53
CA TYR A 172 16.98 25.43 3.22
C TYR A 172 16.42 24.29 4.07
N LEU A 173 15.22 24.51 4.61
CA LEU A 173 14.40 23.47 5.23
C LEU A 173 13.32 23.08 4.24
N GLY A 174 13.25 21.79 3.89
CA GLY A 174 12.26 21.28 2.96
C GLY A 174 11.21 20.40 3.61
N ILE A 175 9.98 20.50 3.11
CA ILE A 175 8.82 19.69 3.52
C ILE A 175 8.23 19.03 2.27
N LEU A 176 7.98 17.73 2.35
CA LEU A 176 7.40 16.96 1.24
C LEU A 176 6.42 15.90 1.72
N GLY A 177 5.41 15.61 0.89
CA GLY A 177 4.43 14.55 1.13
C GLY A 177 3.50 14.80 2.33
N GLY A 178 3.00 13.70 2.90
CA GLY A 178 2.04 13.69 4.01
C GLY A 178 0.58 13.77 3.60
N CYS A 179 -0.29 13.84 4.62
CA CYS A 179 -1.74 13.92 4.51
C CYS A 179 -2.26 15.27 5.02
N PRO A 180 -3.31 15.85 4.43
CA PRO A 180 -4.13 15.32 3.34
C PRO A 180 -3.36 15.30 2.01
N ILE A 181 -3.64 14.28 1.20
CA ILE A 181 -3.06 14.14 -0.15
C ILE A 181 -3.80 15.13 -1.05
N THR A 182 -3.07 16.05 -1.67
CA THR A 182 -3.62 17.05 -2.59
C THR A 182 -3.26 16.72 -4.03
N GLU A 183 -3.88 17.40 -5.00
CA GLU A 183 -3.59 17.18 -6.43
C GLU A 183 -2.13 17.54 -6.79
N ASN A 184 -1.48 18.39 -5.98
CA ASN A 184 -0.08 18.80 -6.13
C ASN A 184 0.92 17.90 -5.35
N ASN A 185 0.82 16.57 -5.45
CA ASN A 185 1.79 15.66 -4.81
C ASN A 185 3.22 15.75 -5.38
N GLN A 186 3.42 16.62 -6.39
CA GLN A 186 4.70 16.88 -7.02
C GLN A 186 5.50 17.97 -6.31
N GLU A 187 4.91 18.70 -5.35
CA GLU A 187 5.54 19.90 -4.79
C GLU A 187 6.40 19.60 -3.55
N VAL A 188 7.59 20.18 -3.54
CA VAL A 188 8.45 20.32 -2.35
C VAL A 188 8.36 21.77 -1.89
N THR A 189 7.97 21.98 -0.63
CA THR A 189 7.90 23.32 -0.04
C THR A 189 9.19 23.59 0.71
N LEU A 190 9.85 24.69 0.40
CA LEU A 190 11.18 25.04 0.90
C LEU A 190 11.13 26.37 1.65
N LEU A 191 11.72 26.39 2.84
CA LEU A 191 11.96 27.59 3.63
C LEU A 191 13.42 27.96 3.51
N ASN A 192 13.70 29.18 3.04
CA ASN A 192 15.02 29.76 3.28
C ASN A 192 15.09 30.18 4.76
N ILE A 193 15.92 29.50 5.56
CA ILE A 193 15.97 29.70 7.02
C ILE A 193 16.45 31.11 7.38
N ASN A 194 17.40 31.65 6.59
CA ASN A 194 17.99 32.95 6.84
C ASN A 194 17.00 34.09 6.54
N HIS A 195 16.19 33.96 5.49
CA HIS A 195 15.25 34.98 5.06
C HIS A 195 13.81 34.76 5.56
N ARG A 196 13.51 33.57 6.10
CA ARG A 196 12.18 33.17 6.62
C ARG A 196 11.05 33.27 5.58
N VAL A 197 11.37 32.93 4.32
CA VAL A 197 10.44 32.93 3.19
C VAL A 197 10.26 31.52 2.64
N TRP A 198 9.01 31.09 2.49
CA TRP A 198 8.60 29.85 1.85
C TRP A 198 8.38 30.01 0.35
N PHE A 199 8.79 29.01 -0.40
CA PHE A 199 8.49 28.86 -1.82
C PHE A 199 8.24 27.38 -2.17
N CYS A 200 7.52 27.12 -3.25
CA CYS A 200 7.21 25.76 -3.71
C CYS A 200 7.95 25.47 -5.01
N VAL A 201 8.52 24.28 -5.10
CA VAL A 201 9.17 23.76 -6.31
C VAL A 201 8.43 22.51 -6.75
N SER A 202 8.03 22.45 -8.02
CA SER A 202 7.43 21.24 -8.59
C SER A 202 8.52 20.27 -9.02
N VAL A 203 8.43 19.04 -8.55
CA VAL A 203 9.34 17.93 -8.82
C VAL A 203 8.51 16.81 -9.49
N PRO A 204 8.50 16.72 -10.83
CA PRO A 204 7.67 15.77 -11.56
C PRO A 204 7.86 14.30 -11.16
N LEU A 205 9.06 13.93 -10.70
CA LEU A 205 9.37 12.57 -10.23
C LEU A 205 8.50 12.14 -9.04
N LEU A 206 8.02 13.10 -8.23
CA LEU A 206 7.15 12.82 -7.09
C LEU A 206 5.70 12.50 -7.49
N SER A 207 5.30 12.71 -8.75
CA SER A 207 3.93 12.52 -9.26
C SER A 207 3.34 11.12 -9.04
N GLN A 208 4.20 10.11 -9.02
CA GLN A 208 3.81 8.71 -8.86
C GLN A 208 3.91 8.22 -7.41
N SER A 209 4.51 9.03 -6.53
CA SER A 209 4.76 8.71 -5.12
C SER A 209 3.74 9.37 -4.20
N LEU A 210 3.39 8.69 -3.10
CA LEU A 210 2.52 9.27 -2.08
C LEU A 210 3.33 10.06 -1.03
N CYS A 211 4.58 9.65 -0.77
CA CYS A 211 5.45 10.22 0.27
C CYS A 211 4.74 10.38 1.64
N VAL A 212 3.83 9.47 1.98
CA VAL A 212 3.09 9.46 3.26
C VAL A 212 3.79 8.51 4.21
N ARG A 213 4.21 8.99 5.38
CA ARG A 213 5.01 8.22 6.35
C ARG A 213 6.32 7.71 5.74
N SER A 214 6.88 8.44 4.77
CA SER A 214 8.22 8.19 4.26
C SER A 214 9.26 8.70 5.24
N SER A 215 10.51 8.27 5.06
CA SER A 215 11.68 8.85 5.72
C SER A 215 12.54 9.53 4.67
N SER A 216 13.17 10.65 5.01
CA SER A 216 14.06 11.39 4.12
C SER A 216 15.41 11.63 4.77
N VAL A 217 16.49 11.48 4.00
CA VAL A 217 17.85 11.84 4.41
C VAL A 217 18.55 12.50 3.24
N VAL A 218 19.40 13.49 3.53
CA VAL A 218 20.26 14.11 2.52
C VAL A 218 21.65 13.49 2.64
N ILE A 219 22.15 12.94 1.53
CA ILE A 219 23.49 12.36 1.42
C ILE A 219 24.23 13.19 0.38
N LYS A 220 25.19 14.01 0.84
CA LYS A 220 25.85 15.04 0.01
C LYS A 220 24.79 15.99 -0.57
N ASP A 221 24.55 15.92 -1.88
CA ASP A 221 23.56 16.73 -2.59
C ASP A 221 22.30 15.93 -2.97
N ASP A 222 22.23 14.65 -2.63
CA ASP A 222 21.09 13.79 -2.95
C ASP A 222 20.10 13.70 -1.79
N LEU A 223 18.85 14.08 -2.03
CA LEU A 223 17.73 13.79 -1.15
C LEU A 223 17.21 12.37 -1.42
N VAL A 224 17.47 11.46 -0.49
CA VAL A 224 17.00 10.08 -0.54
C VAL A 224 15.73 9.97 0.29
N ILE A 225 14.63 9.53 -0.34
CA ILE A 225 13.34 9.29 0.29
C ILE A 225 13.06 7.79 0.25
N LEU A 226 12.89 7.19 1.42
CA LEU A 226 12.71 5.75 1.58
C LEU A 226 11.38 5.43 2.24
N GLY A 227 10.78 4.34 1.77
CA GLY A 227 9.55 3.79 2.32
C GLY A 227 8.36 4.74 2.24
N GLY A 228 7.43 4.56 3.18
CA GLY A 228 6.13 5.22 3.16
C GLY A 228 5.18 4.63 2.13
N GLY A 229 4.00 5.23 2.07
CA GLY A 229 2.86 4.70 1.37
C GLY A 229 1.59 4.71 2.20
N ALA A 230 0.49 4.40 1.53
CA ALA A 230 -0.82 4.30 2.12
C ALA A 230 -1.36 2.88 1.90
N SER A 231 -1.86 2.28 2.97
CA SER A 231 -2.76 1.14 2.85
C SER A 231 -4.17 1.69 2.92
N CYS A 232 -4.89 1.61 1.82
CA CYS A 232 -6.30 1.98 1.76
C CYS A 232 -7.10 0.71 1.53
N TYR A 233 -8.11 0.47 2.37
CA TYR A 233 -8.94 -0.73 2.31
C TYR A 233 -9.62 -0.93 0.94
N ALA A 234 -9.85 0.15 0.19
CA ALA A 234 -10.45 0.13 -1.14
C ALA A 234 -9.45 0.01 -2.32
N PHE A 235 -8.17 0.34 -2.12
CA PHE A 235 -7.18 0.44 -3.21
C PHE A 235 -5.93 -0.42 -3.00
N GLY A 236 -5.95 -1.27 -1.98
CA GLY A 236 -4.80 -2.06 -1.55
C GLY A 236 -3.72 -1.22 -0.89
N THR A 237 -2.54 -1.81 -0.77
CA THR A 237 -1.38 -1.16 -0.18
C THR A 237 -0.48 -0.64 -1.29
N LYS A 238 -0.31 0.68 -1.35
CA LYS A 238 0.65 1.33 -2.24
C LYS A 238 1.84 1.80 -1.41
N PHE A 239 2.99 1.18 -1.65
CA PHE A 239 4.28 1.64 -1.13
C PHE A 239 4.93 2.56 -2.15
N SER A 240 5.59 3.60 -1.67
CA SER A 240 6.45 4.42 -2.51
C SER A 240 7.75 3.66 -2.80
N GLN A 241 8.17 3.65 -4.06
CA GLN A 241 9.54 3.21 -4.40
C GLN A 241 10.55 4.18 -3.77
N PRO A 242 11.78 3.74 -3.48
CA PRO A 242 12.88 4.64 -3.16
C PRO A 242 13.02 5.75 -4.20
N ILE A 243 13.20 6.99 -3.75
CA ILE A 243 13.37 8.15 -4.63
C ILE A 243 14.68 8.82 -4.25
N VAL A 244 15.49 9.15 -5.26
CA VAL A 244 16.68 9.97 -5.10
C VAL A 244 16.47 11.23 -5.94
N LEU A 245 16.58 12.40 -5.30
CA LEU A 245 16.47 13.70 -5.94
C LEU A 245 17.80 14.44 -5.79
N ASP A 246 18.43 14.77 -6.90
CA ASP A 246 19.61 15.64 -6.92
C ASP A 246 19.19 17.07 -6.57
N LEU A 247 19.56 17.55 -5.38
CA LEU A 247 19.27 18.89 -4.90
C LEU A 247 20.22 19.94 -5.47
N HIS A 248 21.38 19.57 -6.03
CA HIS A 248 22.28 20.50 -6.71
C HIS A 248 21.66 20.99 -8.02
N SER A 249 21.09 20.10 -8.83
CA SER A 249 20.38 20.47 -10.07
C SER A 249 19.18 21.40 -9.81
N VAL A 250 18.55 21.28 -8.65
CA VAL A 250 17.41 22.11 -8.23
C VAL A 250 17.89 23.37 -7.47
N GLU A 251 19.18 23.50 -7.16
CA GLU A 251 19.77 24.67 -6.47
C GLU A 251 19.64 25.97 -7.26
N SER A 252 19.73 25.88 -8.58
CA SER A 252 19.44 27.01 -9.48
C SER A 252 18.00 27.53 -9.34
N MET A 253 17.06 26.64 -9.01
CA MET A 253 15.66 26.95 -8.74
C MET A 253 15.45 27.46 -7.30
N PHE A 254 16.40 27.24 -6.39
CA PHE A 254 16.39 27.72 -5.01
C PHE A 254 16.90 29.16 -4.87
N LYS A 255 17.50 29.74 -5.92
CA LYS A 255 18.00 31.12 -5.89
C LYS A 255 16.84 32.10 -5.84
N TYR A 256 16.75 32.80 -4.72
CA TYR A 256 15.86 33.93 -4.50
C TYR A 256 16.35 35.13 -5.31
N ASP A 257 15.67 35.46 -6.40
CA ASP A 257 15.93 36.68 -7.17
C ASP A 257 15.05 37.81 -6.65
N ARG A 258 15.68 38.85 -6.11
CA ARG A 258 15.00 40.03 -5.55
C ARG A 258 14.63 40.99 -6.70
N ASN A 259 13.75 40.56 -7.60
CA ASN A 259 13.24 41.44 -8.65
C ASN A 259 12.07 42.27 -8.13
N LYS A 260 12.08 43.56 -8.50
CA LYS A 260 11.21 44.65 -8.03
C LYS A 260 9.74 44.39 -8.37
N ASP A 261 9.07 43.64 -7.53
CA ASP A 261 7.67 43.79 -7.09
C ASP A 261 7.39 42.57 -6.21
N GLY A 262 6.81 42.77 -5.03
CA GLY A 262 6.71 41.79 -3.95
C GLY A 262 5.81 40.56 -4.22
N THR A 263 5.74 40.05 -5.44
CA THR A 263 4.94 38.90 -5.86
C THR A 263 5.83 37.68 -6.16
N VAL A 264 5.68 36.62 -5.35
CA VAL A 264 6.35 35.33 -5.55
C VAL A 264 5.61 34.56 -6.67
N GLN A 265 6.24 34.37 -7.83
CA GLN A 265 5.69 33.53 -8.91
C GLN A 265 6.07 32.06 -8.77
N ARG A 266 5.12 31.17 -9.07
CA ARG A 266 5.28 29.71 -9.22
C ARG A 266 6.16 29.44 -10.45
N ARG A 267 7.30 28.75 -10.30
CA ARG A 267 8.13 28.31 -11.44
C ARG A 267 7.87 26.83 -11.72
N ASP A 268 7.50 26.53 -12.96
CA ASP A 268 7.47 25.16 -13.49
C ASP A 268 8.87 24.76 -13.97
N ALA A 269 9.33 23.57 -13.59
CA ALA A 269 10.63 23.05 -13.98
C ALA A 269 10.54 22.27 -15.30
N ILE A 270 11.17 22.76 -16.37
CA ILE A 270 11.62 21.95 -17.51
C ILE A 270 13.08 22.32 -17.84
N SER A 271 13.99 21.40 -17.53
CA SER A 271 14.94 20.82 -18.49
C SER A 271 15.75 19.74 -17.77
N VAL A 272 15.69 18.55 -18.36
CA VAL A 272 16.66 17.47 -18.15
C VAL A 272 17.99 17.98 -18.72
N VAL A 273 19.07 17.95 -17.94
CA VAL A 273 20.43 18.05 -18.50
C VAL A 273 21.31 17.01 -17.84
N GLU A 274 21.79 16.14 -18.72
CA GLU A 274 22.85 15.16 -18.55
C GLU A 274 24.14 15.79 -18.00
N LEU A 275 24.85 15.06 -17.17
CA LEU A 275 26.23 15.39 -16.80
C LEU A 275 27.16 15.11 -17.99
N SER A 276 27.61 16.17 -18.66
CA SER A 276 28.70 16.13 -19.63
C SER A 276 30.04 16.48 -18.97
N ARG A 277 31.14 15.98 -19.54
CA ARG A 277 32.49 16.55 -19.39
C ARG A 277 33.17 16.68 -20.75
N ASP A 278 33.27 17.94 -21.15
CA ASP A 278 34.21 18.67 -22.01
C ASP A 278 35.42 17.95 -22.65
N GLU A 279 35.74 18.29 -23.90
CA GLU A 279 36.68 19.39 -24.21
C GLU A 279 36.63 19.84 -25.70
N GLN A 280 37.02 21.09 -25.92
CA GLN A 280 36.81 21.92 -27.11
C GLN A 280 37.87 21.79 -28.22
N ASN A 281 37.45 22.25 -29.42
CA ASN A 281 38.16 23.05 -30.43
C ASN A 281 38.48 22.39 -31.79
N GLY A 282 37.84 22.92 -32.85
CA GLY A 282 38.59 23.52 -33.96
C GLY A 282 38.33 23.03 -35.39
N ILE A 283 37.74 23.93 -36.20
CA ILE A 283 38.09 24.28 -37.60
C ILE A 283 37.36 23.56 -38.78
N LEU A 284 36.53 24.37 -39.47
CA LEU A 284 36.26 24.54 -40.93
C LEU A 284 36.50 23.37 -41.92
N ASP A 285 35.53 23.05 -42.80
CA ASP A 285 35.42 23.66 -44.16
C ASP A 285 34.18 23.17 -44.97
N HIS A 286 33.94 23.88 -46.07
CA HIS A 286 32.81 23.99 -47.02
C HIS A 286 32.32 22.75 -47.83
N ASP A 287 31.03 22.86 -48.21
CA ASP A 287 30.36 22.51 -49.49
C ASP A 287 30.81 21.30 -50.33
N THR A 288 29.86 20.40 -50.68
CA THR A 288 29.14 20.46 -51.98
C THR A 288 28.09 19.35 -52.13
N LYS A 289 26.99 19.67 -52.83
CA LYS A 289 25.96 18.76 -53.35
C LYS A 289 26.45 17.97 -54.57
N LEU A 290 25.97 16.73 -54.76
CA LEU A 290 25.62 16.03 -56.02
C LEU A 290 25.07 14.63 -55.65
N GLN A 291 23.75 14.40 -55.63
CA GLN A 291 22.86 13.92 -56.70
C GLN A 291 23.23 12.57 -57.38
N ASP A 292 22.36 11.59 -57.10
CA ASP A 292 21.81 10.51 -57.94
C ASP A 292 22.70 9.40 -58.52
N ALA A 293 22.55 8.16 -58.01
CA ALA A 293 21.56 7.19 -58.52
C ALA A 293 21.95 5.73 -58.17
N CYS A 294 21.23 5.17 -57.21
CA CYS A 294 20.76 3.78 -57.05
C CYS A 294 21.54 2.60 -57.69
N SER A 295 22.15 1.78 -56.82
CA SER A 295 21.84 0.34 -56.77
C SER A 295 22.23 -0.29 -55.42
N GLY A 296 21.22 -0.53 -54.57
CA GLY A 296 21.11 -1.65 -53.62
C GLY A 296 22.13 -1.85 -52.48
N SER A 297 21.80 -1.35 -51.28
CA SER A 297 22.01 -2.05 -50.00
C SER A 297 21.31 -1.29 -48.86
N LEU A 298 20.17 -1.80 -48.38
CA LEU A 298 19.42 -1.27 -47.23
C LEU A 298 20.14 -1.50 -45.90
N THR A 299 20.00 -0.52 -44.99
CA THR A 299 20.20 -0.62 -43.55
C THR A 299 19.43 -1.80 -42.95
N ASP A 300 20.01 -2.55 -42.00
CA ASP A 300 19.27 -3.57 -41.25
C ASP A 300 19.58 -3.55 -39.74
N SER A 301 19.02 -2.55 -39.04
CA SER A 301 18.97 -2.48 -37.57
C SER A 301 17.82 -3.36 -37.04
N SER A 302 17.92 -4.66 -37.27
CA SER A 302 16.96 -5.62 -36.74
C SER A 302 17.14 -5.82 -35.21
N PRO A 303 16.06 -5.82 -34.39
CA PRO A 303 16.16 -6.01 -32.95
C PRO A 303 16.79 -7.38 -32.61
N LEU A 304 17.60 -7.47 -31.56
CA LEU A 304 18.38 -8.67 -31.21
C LEU A 304 17.91 -9.33 -29.90
N VAL A 305 18.14 -10.65 -29.79
CA VAL A 305 17.96 -11.46 -28.57
C VAL A 305 19.21 -12.30 -28.31
N LEU A 306 19.53 -12.52 -27.04
CA LEU A 306 20.52 -13.48 -26.57
C LEU A 306 19.81 -14.78 -26.16
N GLN A 307 20.15 -15.89 -26.82
CA GLN A 307 19.64 -17.22 -26.50
C GLN A 307 20.55 -17.91 -25.47
N LEU A 308 19.97 -18.37 -24.35
CA LEU A 308 20.70 -19.08 -23.27
C LEU A 308 19.94 -20.32 -22.80
N GLY A 309 20.66 -21.36 -22.37
CA GLY A 309 20.05 -22.54 -21.75
C GLY A 309 19.29 -22.19 -20.45
N LYS A 310 18.17 -22.89 -20.19
CA LYS A 310 17.31 -22.63 -19.00
C LYS A 310 18.05 -22.66 -17.67
N THR A 311 19.11 -23.47 -17.55
CA THR A 311 19.93 -23.64 -16.34
C THR A 311 20.47 -22.31 -15.80
N TYR A 312 20.76 -21.35 -16.68
CA TYR A 312 21.39 -20.07 -16.31
C TYR A 312 20.43 -18.88 -16.39
N ALA A 313 19.16 -19.11 -16.75
CA ALA A 313 18.22 -18.05 -17.14
C ALA A 313 17.93 -17.03 -16.03
N LYS A 314 17.84 -17.48 -14.77
CA LYS A 314 17.57 -16.57 -13.64
C LYS A 314 18.76 -15.65 -13.38
N LEU A 315 19.96 -16.24 -13.28
CA LEU A 315 21.20 -15.51 -13.03
C LEU A 315 21.54 -14.56 -14.19
N ALA A 316 21.42 -15.02 -15.44
CA ALA A 316 21.61 -14.18 -16.63
C ALA A 316 20.66 -12.97 -16.61
N LYS A 317 19.39 -13.17 -16.29
CA LYS A 317 18.41 -12.08 -16.19
C LYS A 317 18.77 -11.05 -15.12
N ASP A 318 19.24 -11.51 -13.97
CA ASP A 318 19.61 -10.63 -12.86
C ASP A 318 20.87 -9.82 -13.19
N ILE A 319 21.87 -10.43 -13.84
CA ILE A 319 23.08 -9.75 -14.34
C ILE A 319 22.72 -8.72 -15.41
N MET A 320 21.95 -9.11 -16.44
CA MET A 320 21.56 -8.18 -17.52
C MET A 320 20.72 -7.01 -16.99
N LYS A 321 19.92 -7.21 -15.93
CA LYS A 321 19.22 -6.10 -15.26
C LYS A 321 20.15 -5.20 -14.48
N LYS A 322 21.14 -5.75 -13.77
CA LYS A 322 22.15 -4.97 -13.01
C LYS A 322 22.93 -4.02 -13.93
N PHE A 323 23.36 -4.51 -15.09
CA PHE A 323 24.17 -3.75 -16.04
C PHE A 323 23.35 -3.02 -17.13
N GLY A 324 22.01 -3.07 -17.06
CA GLY A 324 21.16 -2.39 -18.03
C GLY A 324 21.27 -2.94 -19.46
N TRP A 325 21.63 -4.20 -19.63
CA TRP A 325 21.80 -4.88 -20.93
C TRP A 325 20.51 -5.50 -21.48
N LEU A 326 19.50 -5.66 -20.62
CA LEU A 326 18.21 -6.19 -21.00
C LEU A 326 17.33 -5.08 -21.58
N ASP A 327 16.81 -5.27 -22.79
CA ASP A 327 15.79 -4.40 -23.35
C ASP A 327 14.45 -4.66 -22.66
N LEU A 328 14.16 -3.84 -21.65
CA LEU A 328 12.94 -3.92 -20.82
C LEU A 328 11.66 -3.57 -21.58
N SER A 329 11.76 -3.00 -22.79
CA SER A 329 10.59 -2.76 -23.64
C SER A 329 10.03 -4.04 -24.25
N ARG A 330 10.82 -5.14 -24.24
CA ARG A 330 10.48 -6.43 -24.84
C ARG A 330 10.41 -7.56 -23.79
N LYS A 331 9.58 -8.57 -24.03
CA LYS A 331 9.42 -9.72 -23.11
C LYS A 331 10.48 -10.80 -23.37
N VAL A 332 11.06 -11.32 -22.30
CA VAL A 332 11.84 -12.57 -22.31
C VAL A 332 10.94 -13.74 -22.72
N ARG A 333 11.42 -14.60 -23.61
CA ARG A 333 10.65 -15.72 -24.19
C ARG A 333 11.38 -17.05 -24.01
N ILE A 334 10.66 -18.14 -24.23
CA ILE A 334 11.22 -19.50 -24.29
C ILE A 334 11.23 -19.92 -25.76
N SER A 335 12.30 -20.55 -26.23
CA SER A 335 12.43 -21.06 -27.60
C SER A 335 11.44 -22.21 -27.86
N HIS A 336 11.16 -22.48 -29.15
CA HIS A 336 10.22 -23.53 -29.56
C HIS A 336 10.61 -24.94 -29.13
N ASP A 337 11.90 -25.21 -28.95
CA ASP A 337 12.45 -26.46 -28.43
C ASP A 337 12.29 -26.62 -26.90
N ASN A 338 11.77 -25.59 -26.22
CA ASN A 338 11.62 -25.50 -24.75
C ASN A 338 12.93 -25.71 -23.96
N GLY A 339 14.09 -25.67 -24.62
CA GLY A 339 15.42 -25.85 -24.02
C GLY A 339 16.12 -24.54 -23.68
N HIS A 340 15.75 -23.45 -24.36
CA HIS A 340 16.44 -22.15 -24.26
C HIS A 340 15.48 -21.01 -23.89
N VAL A 341 16.07 -19.93 -23.37
CA VAL A 341 15.42 -18.67 -23.02
C VAL A 341 16.03 -17.56 -23.88
N LEU A 342 15.17 -16.77 -24.50
CA LEU A 342 15.51 -15.66 -25.39
C LEU A 342 15.38 -14.35 -24.62
N PHE A 343 16.50 -13.67 -24.39
CA PHE A 343 16.60 -12.40 -23.68
C PHE A 343 16.73 -11.24 -24.66
N PRO A 344 15.77 -10.30 -24.73
CA PRO A 344 15.91 -9.10 -25.53
C PRO A 344 17.11 -8.27 -25.06
N ILE A 345 18.06 -8.01 -25.96
CA ILE A 345 19.28 -7.25 -25.65
C ILE A 345 19.23 -5.89 -26.32
N ASN A 346 19.86 -4.90 -25.70
CA ASN A 346 20.06 -3.58 -26.28
C ASN A 346 21.43 -3.44 -26.95
N GLU A 347 21.67 -2.30 -27.57
CA GLU A 347 22.92 -1.99 -28.28
C GLU A 347 24.15 -2.01 -27.36
N SER A 348 23.98 -1.65 -26.08
CA SER A 348 25.06 -1.66 -25.09
C SER A 348 25.64 -3.07 -24.87
N PHE A 349 24.79 -4.10 -24.82
CA PHE A 349 25.27 -5.48 -24.76
C PHE A 349 25.96 -5.92 -26.06
N CYS A 350 25.42 -5.47 -27.21
CA CYS A 350 25.96 -5.84 -28.52
C CYS A 350 27.34 -5.22 -28.76
N ALA A 351 27.55 -3.97 -28.36
CA ALA A 351 28.84 -3.28 -28.46
C ALA A 351 29.93 -3.98 -27.63
N LEU A 352 29.59 -4.37 -26.39
CA LEU A 352 30.52 -5.07 -25.49
C LEU A 352 30.92 -6.46 -26.01
N ASN A 353 29.99 -7.18 -26.64
CA ASN A 353 30.27 -8.49 -27.21
C ASN A 353 31.01 -8.40 -28.56
N ALA A 354 30.87 -7.29 -29.30
CA ALA A 354 31.59 -7.04 -30.54
C ALA A 354 33.07 -6.65 -30.30
N GLU A 355 33.36 -5.92 -29.21
CA GLU A 355 34.73 -5.53 -28.84
C GLU A 355 35.60 -6.72 -28.43
N GLU A 356 35.04 -7.78 -27.79
CA GLU A 356 35.80 -9.00 -27.46
C GLU A 356 36.14 -9.87 -28.69
N HIS A 357 35.38 -9.76 -29.79
CA HIS A 357 35.69 -10.49 -31.02
C HIS A 357 36.80 -9.84 -31.86
N ILE A 358 37.25 -8.62 -31.53
CA ILE A 358 38.33 -7.91 -32.24
C ILE A 358 39.72 -8.10 -31.59
N ASN A 359 39.81 -8.63 -30.35
CA ASN A 359 41.08 -8.84 -29.65
C ASN A 359 41.38 -10.32 -29.31
N ARG A 360 41.25 -11.23 -30.29
CA ARG A 360 41.91 -12.54 -30.23
C ARG A 360 43.05 -12.64 -31.23
N ASN A 361 44.19 -12.07 -30.87
CA ASN A 361 45.50 -12.50 -31.35
C ASN A 361 46.40 -12.77 -30.13
N LEU A 362 46.61 -14.08 -29.89
CA LEU A 362 47.77 -14.76 -29.30
C LEU A 362 48.33 -14.23 -27.96
N ASP A 363 48.27 -15.05 -26.90
CA ASP A 363 49.45 -15.87 -26.58
C ASP A 363 49.16 -17.03 -25.61
N ASP A 364 49.79 -18.16 -25.95
CA ASP A 364 49.89 -19.40 -25.18
C ASP A 364 50.67 -19.17 -23.88
N SER A 365 50.00 -19.33 -22.73
CA SER A 365 50.53 -19.96 -21.50
C SER A 365 49.74 -19.50 -20.27
N CYS A 366 48.69 -20.24 -19.92
CA CYS A 366 48.29 -20.43 -18.54
C CYS A 366 47.35 -21.63 -18.49
N THR A 367 47.80 -22.68 -17.82
CA THR A 367 47.11 -23.94 -17.58
C THR A 367 45.68 -23.74 -17.07
N PHE A 368 44.72 -24.23 -17.85
CA PHE A 368 43.36 -24.53 -17.39
C PHE A 368 43.44 -25.64 -16.35
N GLY A 369 43.27 -25.29 -15.07
CA GLY A 369 43.25 -26.22 -13.95
C GLY A 369 42.21 -25.80 -12.93
N GLU A 370 41.18 -26.63 -12.80
CA GLU A 370 40.11 -26.66 -11.77
C GLU A 370 38.86 -25.79 -12.02
N SER A 371 37.85 -26.50 -12.54
CA SER A 371 36.40 -26.26 -12.50
C SER A 371 35.93 -25.06 -11.66
N LEU A 372 35.65 -23.94 -12.32
CA LEU A 372 34.82 -22.87 -11.78
C LEU A 372 33.37 -23.35 -11.70
N VAL A 373 33.06 -24.10 -10.64
CA VAL A 373 31.67 -24.35 -10.24
C VAL A 373 31.10 -23.03 -9.72
N PHE A 374 30.41 -22.30 -10.60
CA PHE A 374 29.61 -21.14 -10.20
C PHE A 374 28.46 -21.61 -9.31
N SER A 375 28.65 -21.59 -7.99
CA SER A 375 27.55 -21.75 -7.05
C SER A 375 26.68 -20.50 -7.08
N GLU A 376 25.37 -20.66 -7.34
CA GLU A 376 24.36 -19.57 -7.32
C GLU A 376 24.43 -18.70 -6.06
N LYS A 377 25.00 -19.20 -4.96
CA LYS A 377 25.13 -18.46 -3.70
C LYS A 377 26.27 -17.43 -3.67
N LYS A 378 27.24 -17.47 -4.59
CA LYS A 378 28.42 -16.58 -4.57
C LYS A 378 28.27 -15.30 -5.41
N LEU A 379 27.25 -15.22 -6.28
CA LEU A 379 27.05 -14.14 -7.26
C LEU A 379 25.89 -13.17 -6.93
N VAL A 380 25.18 -13.39 -5.83
CA VAL A 380 24.04 -12.54 -5.38
C VAL A 380 24.51 -11.41 -4.44
N GLY A 381 25.81 -11.21 -4.27
CA GLY A 381 26.39 -10.10 -3.49
C GLY A 381 26.62 -8.83 -4.33
N ASP A 382 26.57 -7.67 -3.68
CA ASP A 382 26.63 -6.32 -4.28
C ASP A 382 27.87 -6.02 -5.14
N ASN A 383 28.91 -6.87 -5.13
CA ASN A 383 30.22 -6.62 -5.75
C ASN A 383 30.47 -7.32 -7.11
N LEU A 384 29.45 -7.73 -7.86
CA LEU A 384 29.68 -8.29 -9.21
C LEU A 384 30.27 -7.23 -10.16
N SER A 385 31.49 -7.45 -10.66
CA SER A 385 32.19 -6.57 -11.60
C SER A 385 31.74 -6.79 -13.05
N LEU A 386 32.00 -5.80 -13.92
CA LEU A 386 31.73 -5.91 -15.36
C LEU A 386 32.46 -7.12 -15.99
N GLN A 387 33.68 -7.39 -15.55
CA GLN A 387 34.53 -8.45 -16.08
C GLN A 387 34.02 -9.84 -15.70
N ASP A 388 33.55 -10.01 -14.45
CA ASP A 388 32.93 -11.27 -14.01
C ASP A 388 31.62 -11.56 -14.77
N ALA A 389 30.85 -10.52 -15.09
CA ALA A 389 29.62 -10.63 -15.86
C ALA A 389 29.88 -11.06 -17.32
N LEU A 390 30.93 -10.53 -17.96
CA LEU A 390 31.34 -10.93 -19.32
C LEU A 390 31.87 -12.37 -19.35
N ILE A 391 32.71 -12.76 -18.37
CA ILE A 391 33.20 -14.14 -18.22
C ILE A 391 32.01 -15.11 -18.06
N PHE A 392 31.00 -14.74 -17.26
CA PHE A 392 29.78 -15.53 -17.11
C PHE A 392 29.06 -15.75 -18.46
N PHE A 393 28.84 -14.70 -19.26
CA PHE A 393 28.16 -14.84 -20.56
C PHE A 393 28.99 -15.64 -21.58
N SER A 394 30.32 -15.49 -21.57
CA SER A 394 31.24 -16.28 -22.40
C SER A 394 31.19 -17.77 -22.04
N SER A 395 31.02 -18.11 -20.76
CA SER A 395 30.89 -19.50 -20.28
C SER A 395 29.53 -20.16 -20.52
N CYS A 396 28.48 -19.37 -20.83
CA CYS A 396 27.12 -19.88 -20.99
C CYS A 396 26.77 -20.33 -22.42
N ASN A 397 27.72 -20.29 -23.36
CA ASN A 397 27.54 -20.64 -24.78
C ASN A 397 26.31 -19.97 -25.44
N GLY A 398 26.04 -18.71 -25.11
CA GLY A 398 24.89 -17.98 -25.66
C GLY A 398 25.10 -17.51 -27.10
N SER A 399 24.05 -17.58 -27.92
CA SER A 399 24.05 -17.05 -29.29
C SER A 399 23.19 -15.80 -29.42
N VAL A 400 23.74 -14.75 -30.05
CA VAL A 400 22.99 -13.54 -30.40
C VAL A 400 22.29 -13.74 -31.74
N MET A 401 20.99 -13.44 -31.80
CA MET A 401 20.14 -13.68 -32.96
C MET A 401 19.16 -12.53 -33.20
N LYS A 402 18.64 -12.42 -34.43
CA LYS A 402 17.57 -11.47 -34.78
C LYS A 402 16.24 -11.87 -34.13
N ASP A 403 15.52 -10.88 -33.63
CA ASP A 403 14.23 -10.99 -32.97
C ASP A 403 13.09 -10.69 -33.94
N GLU A 404 12.72 -11.69 -34.74
CA GLU A 404 11.65 -11.58 -35.76
C GLU A 404 10.26 -11.22 -35.16
N LEU A 405 10.05 -11.42 -33.85
CA LEU A 405 8.77 -11.20 -33.18
C LEU A 405 8.65 -9.83 -32.49
N ALA A 406 9.76 -9.08 -32.36
CA ALA A 406 9.82 -7.77 -31.69
C ALA A 406 9.14 -6.63 -32.45
N ILE A 407 8.94 -6.76 -33.76
CA ILE A 407 8.38 -5.72 -34.63
C ILE A 407 6.90 -5.40 -34.28
N SER A 408 6.26 -6.15 -33.37
CA SER A 408 4.79 -6.17 -33.19
C SER A 408 4.18 -5.48 -31.95
N ARG A 409 4.91 -4.77 -31.07
CA ARG A 409 4.29 -4.17 -29.85
C ARG A 409 4.67 -2.71 -29.55
N LYS A 410 3.66 -1.82 -29.54
CA LYS A 410 3.71 -0.44 -29.00
C LYS A 410 3.53 -0.42 -27.46
N PRO A 411 4.02 0.63 -26.75
CA PRO A 411 3.89 0.74 -25.29
C PRO A 411 2.42 0.85 -24.84
N SER A 412 2.08 0.22 -23.71
CA SER A 412 0.71 0.17 -23.19
C SER A 412 0.30 1.48 -22.52
N LYS A 413 -0.70 2.18 -23.10
CA LYS A 413 -1.37 3.33 -22.47
C LYS A 413 -2.16 2.89 -21.24
N SER A 414 -2.36 3.79 -20.26
CA SER A 414 -3.19 3.50 -19.09
C SER A 414 -4.67 3.34 -19.48
N PRO A 415 -5.47 2.53 -18.77
CA PRO A 415 -6.91 2.39 -19.03
C PRO A 415 -7.66 3.73 -19.07
N GLN A 416 -7.29 4.67 -18.19
CA GLN A 416 -7.87 6.01 -18.16
C GLN A 416 -7.51 6.83 -19.40
N THR A 417 -6.26 6.75 -19.85
CA THR A 417 -5.82 7.43 -21.08
C THR A 417 -6.55 6.87 -22.29
N ILE A 418 -6.63 5.54 -22.39
CA ILE A 418 -7.36 4.85 -23.47
C ILE A 418 -8.84 5.25 -23.44
N MET A 419 -9.47 5.26 -22.27
CA MET A 419 -10.87 5.66 -22.11
C MET A 419 -11.08 7.09 -22.57
N LYS A 420 -10.23 8.02 -22.11
CA LYS A 420 -10.34 9.43 -22.44
C LYS A 420 -10.18 9.67 -23.94
N GLU A 421 -9.25 9.00 -24.59
CA GLU A 421 -9.05 9.07 -26.05
C GLU A 421 -10.25 8.51 -26.82
N LEU A 422 -10.72 7.31 -26.47
CA LEU A 422 -11.85 6.67 -27.13
C LEU A 422 -13.15 7.46 -26.94
N VAL A 423 -13.42 7.92 -25.72
CA VAL A 423 -14.61 8.72 -25.42
C VAL A 423 -14.53 10.12 -26.02
N SER A 424 -13.35 10.77 -26.06
CA SER A 424 -13.19 12.07 -26.74
C SER A 424 -13.53 11.96 -28.23
N SER A 425 -13.01 10.92 -28.90
CA SER A 425 -13.30 10.68 -30.31
C SER A 425 -14.79 10.41 -30.55
N LEU A 426 -15.47 9.68 -29.65
CA LEU A 426 -16.91 9.49 -29.71
C LEU A 426 -17.67 10.82 -29.57
N LEU A 427 -17.33 11.64 -28.58
CA LEU A 427 -17.98 12.93 -28.34
C LEU A 427 -17.82 13.87 -29.55
N GLU A 428 -16.62 13.93 -30.12
CA GLU A 428 -16.34 14.71 -31.34
C GLU A 428 -17.21 14.24 -32.51
N SER A 429 -17.28 12.92 -32.75
CA SER A 429 -18.09 12.35 -33.84
C SER A 429 -19.59 12.60 -33.72
N LYS A 430 -20.08 12.76 -32.48
CA LYS A 430 -21.50 12.99 -32.16
C LYS A 430 -21.81 14.48 -31.91
N GLY A 431 -20.85 15.38 -32.08
CA GLY A 431 -21.03 16.82 -31.86
C GLY A 431 -21.31 17.21 -30.40
N MET A 432 -20.81 16.43 -29.44
CA MET A 432 -21.12 16.60 -28.02
C MET A 432 -20.08 17.46 -27.27
N PRO A 433 -20.46 18.09 -26.13
CA PRO A 433 -19.56 18.96 -25.38
C PRO A 433 -18.37 18.21 -24.77
N SER A 434 -17.15 18.69 -24.99
CA SER A 434 -15.92 18.09 -24.44
C SER A 434 -15.81 18.16 -22.92
N GLN A 435 -16.56 19.06 -22.26
CA GLN A 435 -16.64 19.16 -20.80
C GLN A 435 -17.18 17.87 -20.16
N LEU A 436 -17.94 17.05 -20.90
CA LEU A 436 -18.42 15.77 -20.44
C LEU A 436 -17.27 14.84 -20.00
N LEU A 437 -16.07 14.95 -20.60
CA LEU A 437 -14.88 14.17 -20.22
C LEU A 437 -14.47 14.34 -18.74
N GLN A 438 -14.87 15.42 -18.07
CA GLN A 438 -14.63 15.62 -16.64
C GLN A 438 -15.44 14.65 -15.76
N GLN A 439 -16.48 14.02 -16.30
CA GLN A 439 -17.33 13.04 -15.61
C GLN A 439 -16.85 11.60 -15.77
N LEU A 440 -15.74 11.37 -16.46
CA LEU A 440 -15.15 10.05 -16.60
C LEU A 440 -14.66 9.52 -15.23
N PRO A 441 -14.75 8.20 -15.00
CA PRO A 441 -14.34 7.60 -13.74
C PRO A 441 -12.83 7.66 -13.56
N ALA A 442 -12.40 8.24 -12.44
CA ALA A 442 -11.01 8.17 -12.00
C ALA A 442 -10.68 6.82 -11.31
N ARG A 443 -11.70 6.09 -10.83
CA ARG A 443 -11.56 4.81 -10.13
C ARG A 443 -12.79 3.95 -10.40
N TRP A 444 -12.66 2.63 -10.27
CA TRP A 444 -13.73 1.65 -10.41
C TRP A 444 -13.39 0.42 -9.55
N GLU A 445 -14.41 -0.39 -9.27
CA GLU A 445 -14.26 -1.66 -8.56
C GLU A 445 -14.38 -2.82 -9.56
N THR A 446 -13.86 -3.99 -9.19
CA THR A 446 -13.99 -5.22 -9.98
C THR A 446 -14.63 -6.29 -9.10
N LEU A 447 -15.72 -6.88 -9.56
CA LEU A 447 -16.37 -8.01 -8.92
C LEU A 447 -16.50 -9.14 -9.94
N GLY A 448 -15.63 -10.15 -9.81
CA GLY A 448 -15.45 -11.15 -10.86
C GLY A 448 -14.97 -10.48 -12.15
N ASP A 449 -15.72 -10.67 -13.22
CA ASP A 449 -15.52 -10.12 -14.56
C ASP A 449 -16.34 -8.85 -14.84
N ILE A 450 -17.16 -8.38 -13.87
CA ILE A 450 -17.85 -7.09 -13.95
C ILE A 450 -16.96 -5.98 -13.38
N VAL A 451 -16.78 -4.91 -14.15
CA VAL A 451 -16.25 -3.64 -13.63
C VAL A 451 -17.41 -2.73 -13.19
N ILE A 452 -17.33 -2.27 -11.95
CA ILE A 452 -18.34 -1.42 -11.31
C ILE A 452 -17.84 0.02 -11.27
N LEU A 453 -18.52 0.89 -12.03
CA LEU A 453 -18.25 2.31 -12.10
C LEU A 453 -18.91 3.06 -10.93
N PRO A 454 -18.27 4.11 -10.39
CA PRO A 454 -18.88 4.92 -9.35
C PRO A 454 -20.18 5.58 -9.83
N LYS A 455 -21.18 5.65 -8.95
CA LYS A 455 -22.43 6.39 -9.20
C LYS A 455 -22.24 7.87 -9.49
N THR A 456 -21.05 8.40 -9.20
CA THR A 456 -20.72 9.82 -9.38
C THR A 456 -20.36 10.17 -10.82
N CYS A 457 -20.13 9.18 -11.69
CA CYS A 457 -19.70 9.33 -13.07
C CYS A 457 -20.88 9.27 -14.03
N PHE A 458 -20.69 9.80 -15.25
CA PHE A 458 -21.70 9.80 -16.31
C PHE A 458 -23.09 10.30 -15.88
N LYS A 459 -23.12 11.42 -15.12
CA LYS A 459 -24.38 11.96 -14.57
C LYS A 459 -25.18 12.79 -15.54
N ASN A 460 -24.51 13.39 -16.53
CA ASN A 460 -25.19 14.24 -17.49
C ASN A 460 -26.16 13.38 -18.34
N PRO A 461 -27.45 13.74 -18.47
CA PRO A 461 -28.40 12.99 -19.30
C PRO A 461 -27.98 12.85 -20.77
N LEU A 462 -27.11 13.73 -21.27
CA LEU A 462 -26.55 13.62 -22.61
C LEU A 462 -25.78 12.32 -22.85
N TRP A 463 -25.26 11.66 -21.82
CA TRP A 463 -24.62 10.36 -21.99
C TRP A 463 -25.57 9.27 -22.47
N GLU A 464 -26.87 9.41 -22.18
CA GLU A 464 -27.89 8.44 -22.59
C GLU A 464 -28.08 8.40 -24.10
N SER A 465 -27.86 9.53 -24.80
CA SER A 465 -27.99 9.57 -26.27
C SER A 465 -26.86 8.85 -27.01
N VAL A 466 -25.81 8.40 -26.30
CA VAL A 466 -24.65 7.71 -26.87
C VAL A 466 -24.29 6.44 -26.09
N SER A 467 -25.20 5.94 -25.24
CA SER A 467 -24.94 4.83 -24.31
C SER A 467 -24.52 3.53 -25.04
N GLU A 468 -25.20 3.22 -26.13
CA GLU A 468 -24.95 2.03 -26.98
C GLU A 468 -23.51 1.97 -27.51
N GLU A 469 -22.95 3.09 -27.99
CA GLU A 469 -21.55 3.12 -28.44
C GLU A 469 -20.55 3.39 -27.30
N LEU A 470 -20.98 4.09 -26.25
CA LEU A 470 -20.14 4.48 -25.13
C LEU A 470 -19.67 3.28 -24.31
N TRP A 471 -20.59 2.42 -23.87
CA TRP A 471 -20.25 1.37 -22.90
C TRP A 471 -19.26 0.34 -23.45
N PRO A 472 -19.36 -0.13 -24.72
CA PRO A 472 -18.33 -0.97 -25.31
C PRO A 472 -16.93 -0.33 -25.31
N LEU A 473 -16.83 0.99 -25.56
CA LEU A 473 -15.56 1.71 -25.53
C LEU A 473 -15.00 1.81 -24.11
N VAL A 474 -15.86 2.12 -23.13
CA VAL A 474 -15.47 2.14 -21.72
C VAL A 474 -15.01 0.75 -21.29
N ALA A 475 -15.73 -0.31 -21.62
CA ALA A 475 -15.38 -1.69 -21.26
C ALA A 475 -14.04 -2.09 -21.87
N LYS A 476 -13.86 -1.83 -23.18
CA LYS A 476 -12.61 -2.04 -23.89
C LYS A 476 -11.45 -1.30 -23.25
N SER A 477 -11.64 -0.05 -22.86
CA SER A 477 -10.59 0.75 -22.21
C SER A 477 -10.18 0.20 -20.84
N LEU A 478 -11.11 -0.41 -20.11
CA LEU A 478 -10.90 -0.98 -18.78
C LEU A 478 -10.47 -2.44 -18.81
N GLY A 479 -10.42 -3.07 -19.99
CA GLY A 479 -10.19 -4.51 -20.12
C GLY A 479 -11.33 -5.35 -19.52
N ALA A 480 -12.54 -4.79 -19.46
CA ALA A 480 -13.73 -5.43 -18.91
C ALA A 480 -14.58 -6.04 -20.01
N GLN A 481 -15.24 -7.16 -19.71
CA GLN A 481 -16.27 -7.73 -20.59
C GLN A 481 -17.66 -7.16 -20.27
N ARG A 482 -17.88 -6.84 -18.99
CA ARG A 482 -19.15 -6.33 -18.48
C ARG A 482 -18.93 -5.09 -17.63
N LEU A 483 -19.88 -4.17 -17.68
CA LEU A 483 -19.88 -2.93 -16.92
C LEU A 483 -21.16 -2.80 -16.12
N ALA A 484 -21.02 -2.30 -14.91
CA ALA A 484 -22.14 -1.88 -14.09
C ALA A 484 -21.86 -0.54 -13.43
N ARG A 485 -22.90 0.14 -12.95
CA ARG A 485 -22.82 1.36 -12.17
C ARG A 485 -23.29 1.09 -10.75
N GLN A 486 -22.55 1.61 -9.78
CA GLN A 486 -22.84 1.42 -8.36
C GLN A 486 -24.24 1.95 -8.01
N GLY A 487 -25.06 1.10 -7.39
CA GLY A 487 -26.35 1.45 -6.83
C GLY A 487 -26.30 1.75 -5.33
N LYS A 488 -27.37 2.35 -4.79
CA LYS A 488 -27.57 2.45 -3.33
C LYS A 488 -28.20 1.15 -2.82
N ILE A 489 -27.59 0.50 -1.84
CA ILE A 489 -28.21 -0.66 -1.19
C ILE A 489 -29.54 -0.26 -0.54
N MET A 490 -30.59 -1.03 -0.82
CA MET A 490 -31.92 -0.75 -0.29
C MET A 490 -31.92 -0.94 1.23
N PRO A 491 -32.47 0.01 2.00
CA PRO A 491 -32.57 -0.12 3.47
C PRO A 491 -33.77 -1.00 3.88
N ASN A 492 -34.05 -2.06 3.13
CA ASN A 492 -35.05 -3.07 3.48
C ASN A 492 -34.39 -4.21 4.29
N GLY A 493 -35.19 -5.13 4.82
CA GLY A 493 -34.69 -6.25 5.63
C GLY A 493 -33.68 -7.14 4.90
N THR A 494 -33.73 -7.20 3.57
CA THR A 494 -32.92 -8.07 2.71
C THR A 494 -31.67 -7.39 2.13
N ARG A 495 -31.57 -6.06 2.21
CA ARG A 495 -30.44 -5.24 1.72
C ARG A 495 -30.14 -5.45 0.25
N ASP A 496 -31.18 -5.37 -0.57
CA ASP A 496 -31.05 -5.66 -1.98
C ASP A 496 -30.10 -4.69 -2.69
N SER A 497 -29.34 -5.23 -3.63
CA SER A 497 -28.50 -4.44 -4.52
C SER A 497 -29.37 -3.66 -5.50
N THR A 498 -28.89 -2.47 -5.89
CA THR A 498 -29.46 -1.68 -6.99
C THR A 498 -28.39 -1.40 -8.04
N LEU A 499 -27.37 -2.26 -8.09
CA LEU A 499 -26.32 -2.19 -9.10
C LEU A 499 -26.97 -2.26 -10.49
N GLU A 500 -26.65 -1.28 -11.32
CA GLU A 500 -27.24 -1.11 -12.64
C GLU A 500 -26.27 -1.65 -13.70
N LEU A 501 -26.70 -2.62 -14.50
CA LEU A 501 -25.87 -3.16 -15.56
C LEU A 501 -25.86 -2.18 -16.75
N LEU A 502 -24.68 -1.72 -17.14
CA LEU A 502 -24.47 -0.81 -18.27
C LEU A 502 -24.06 -1.57 -19.54
N LEU A 503 -23.35 -2.68 -19.38
CA LEU A 503 -22.93 -3.55 -20.48
C LEU A 503 -22.84 -5.00 -19.99
N GLY A 504 -23.46 -5.93 -20.72
CA GLY A 504 -23.48 -7.36 -20.43
C GLY A 504 -24.89 -7.91 -20.26
N ASP A 505 -25.00 -9.23 -20.19
CA ASP A 505 -26.29 -9.92 -20.35
C ASP A 505 -27.00 -10.22 -19.02
N ASN A 506 -26.26 -10.29 -17.91
CA ASN A 506 -26.79 -10.56 -16.58
C ASN A 506 -25.83 -10.07 -15.48
N GLY A 507 -26.30 -10.10 -14.23
CA GLY A 507 -25.52 -9.68 -13.05
C GLY A 507 -24.75 -10.80 -12.35
N TRP A 508 -24.83 -12.05 -12.82
CA TRP A 508 -24.15 -13.17 -12.15
C TRP A 508 -22.64 -13.06 -12.28
N VAL A 509 -21.95 -13.08 -11.15
CA VAL A 509 -20.49 -13.01 -11.04
C VAL A 509 -20.00 -14.11 -10.13
N THR A 510 -18.77 -14.55 -10.38
CA THR A 510 -18.08 -15.52 -9.52
C THR A 510 -16.79 -14.90 -9.00
N HIS A 511 -16.58 -15.03 -7.69
CA HIS A 511 -15.45 -14.49 -6.96
C HIS A 511 -14.80 -15.60 -6.13
N TYR A 512 -13.47 -15.68 -6.19
CA TYR A 512 -12.70 -16.65 -5.40
C TYR A 512 -12.00 -15.96 -4.24
N GLU A 513 -12.31 -16.38 -3.02
CA GLU A 513 -11.74 -15.83 -1.79
C GLU A 513 -11.33 -16.96 -0.84
N ASN A 514 -10.10 -16.92 -0.35
CA ASN A 514 -9.55 -17.91 0.59
C ASN A 514 -9.71 -19.38 0.12
N GLY A 515 -9.75 -19.61 -1.20
CA GLY A 515 -9.97 -20.95 -1.78
C GLY A 515 -11.42 -21.43 -1.73
N ILE A 516 -12.38 -20.52 -1.57
CA ILE A 516 -13.83 -20.75 -1.65
C ILE A 516 -14.36 -19.97 -2.85
N CYS A 517 -15.27 -20.58 -3.60
CA CYS A 517 -15.99 -19.98 -4.70
C CYS A 517 -17.27 -19.30 -4.20
N TYR A 518 -17.49 -18.03 -4.55
CA TYR A 518 -18.72 -17.31 -4.25
C TYR A 518 -19.31 -16.76 -5.54
N SER A 519 -20.49 -17.24 -5.90
CA SER A 519 -21.30 -16.73 -6.99
C SER A 519 -22.52 -16.00 -6.46
N LEU A 520 -22.89 -14.90 -7.10
CA LEU A 520 -24.09 -14.14 -6.81
C LEU A 520 -24.54 -13.34 -8.03
N ASP A 521 -25.82 -12.98 -8.08
CA ASP A 521 -26.26 -11.89 -8.95
C ASP A 521 -25.98 -10.55 -8.26
N ALA A 522 -24.97 -9.82 -8.74
CA ALA A 522 -24.55 -8.55 -8.18
C ALA A 522 -25.59 -7.43 -8.35
N THR A 523 -26.57 -7.60 -9.25
CA THR A 523 -27.70 -6.66 -9.42
C THR A 523 -28.81 -6.88 -8.40
N LYS A 524 -28.81 -8.01 -7.70
CA LYS A 524 -29.85 -8.38 -6.72
C LYS A 524 -29.30 -8.50 -5.30
N CYS A 525 -28.11 -9.05 -5.14
CA CYS A 525 -27.48 -9.34 -3.87
C CYS A 525 -26.31 -8.39 -3.60
N MET A 526 -26.25 -7.85 -2.38
CA MET A 526 -25.07 -7.11 -1.93
C MET A 526 -23.89 -8.07 -1.76
N PHE A 527 -22.72 -7.73 -2.32
CA PHE A 527 -21.44 -8.37 -2.01
C PHE A 527 -20.68 -7.62 -0.91
N SER A 528 -20.34 -8.30 0.19
CA SER A 528 -19.50 -7.73 1.25
C SER A 528 -18.08 -8.30 1.20
N SER A 529 -17.18 -7.60 0.50
CA SER A 529 -15.73 -7.88 0.49
C SER A 529 -15.06 -7.56 1.84
N GLY A 530 -15.74 -6.81 2.70
CA GLY A 530 -15.17 -6.23 3.90
C GLY A 530 -14.97 -7.20 5.08
N ASN A 531 -15.36 -8.47 4.99
CA ASN A 531 -15.27 -9.43 6.10
C ASN A 531 -14.21 -10.51 5.86
N ARG A 532 -13.25 -10.26 4.96
CA ARG A 532 -12.28 -11.27 4.52
C ARG A 532 -11.44 -11.86 5.64
N SER A 533 -10.96 -11.05 6.58
CA SER A 533 -10.22 -11.51 7.76
C SER A 533 -11.07 -12.39 8.66
N GLU A 534 -12.34 -12.02 8.85
CA GLU A 534 -13.25 -12.79 9.71
C GLU A 534 -13.67 -14.11 9.07
N LYS A 535 -13.94 -14.15 7.76
CA LYS A 535 -14.17 -15.40 7.04
C LYS A 535 -12.95 -16.32 7.11
N LEU A 536 -11.74 -15.76 7.05
CA LEU A 536 -10.51 -16.53 7.22
C LEU A 536 -10.41 -17.11 8.63
N ARG A 537 -10.72 -16.31 9.67
CA ARG A 537 -10.73 -16.74 11.07
C ARG A 537 -11.75 -17.85 11.31
N MET A 538 -12.98 -17.68 10.83
CA MET A 538 -14.02 -18.71 10.90
C MET A 538 -13.57 -20.01 10.23
N GLY A 539 -12.88 -19.91 9.08
CA GLY A 539 -12.33 -21.08 8.40
C GLY A 539 -11.12 -21.74 9.09
N GLN A 540 -10.51 -21.11 10.09
CA GLN A 540 -9.38 -21.68 10.86
C GLN A 540 -9.84 -22.45 12.10
N LEU A 541 -11.12 -22.38 12.45
CA LEU A 541 -11.70 -23.17 13.54
C LEU A 541 -11.66 -24.66 13.20
N ASN A 542 -11.63 -25.52 14.22
CA ASN A 542 -11.78 -26.97 14.03
C ASN A 542 -13.20 -27.38 14.38
N CYS A 543 -14.07 -27.46 13.36
CA CYS A 543 -15.49 -27.76 13.54
C CYS A 543 -15.87 -29.19 13.13
N ARG A 544 -14.90 -30.10 12.97
CA ARG A 544 -15.11 -31.46 12.40
C ARG A 544 -16.28 -32.25 12.97
N ASP A 545 -16.52 -32.10 14.27
CA ASP A 545 -17.57 -32.80 15.00
C ASP A 545 -18.76 -31.89 15.37
N GLU A 546 -18.72 -30.62 14.94
CA GLU A 546 -19.68 -29.58 15.33
C GLU A 546 -20.80 -29.41 14.28
N VAL A 547 -22.02 -29.28 14.79
CA VAL A 547 -23.18 -28.78 14.03
C VAL A 547 -23.25 -27.26 14.23
N VAL A 548 -23.24 -26.52 13.12
CA VAL A 548 -23.32 -25.05 13.12
C VAL A 548 -24.68 -24.59 12.61
N VAL A 549 -25.25 -23.54 13.19
CA VAL A 549 -26.41 -22.82 12.65
C VAL A 549 -25.99 -21.41 12.27
N ASP A 550 -26.12 -21.02 11.01
CA ASP A 550 -25.94 -19.63 10.55
C ASP A 550 -27.32 -18.99 10.37
N LEU A 551 -27.66 -18.01 11.21
CA LEU A 551 -28.99 -17.39 11.23
C LEU A 551 -29.18 -16.33 10.12
N PHE A 552 -28.10 -15.92 9.45
CA PHE A 552 -28.10 -14.89 8.41
C PHE A 552 -27.14 -15.28 7.28
N ALA A 553 -27.42 -16.41 6.63
CA ALA A 553 -26.49 -17.07 5.74
C ALA A 553 -26.09 -16.23 4.52
N GLY A 554 -26.99 -15.38 4.01
CA GLY A 554 -26.79 -14.63 2.77
C GLY A 554 -26.49 -15.57 1.61
N ILE A 555 -25.46 -15.24 0.84
CA ILE A 555 -24.95 -16.11 -0.24
C ILE A 555 -24.02 -17.23 0.28
N GLY A 556 -23.94 -17.42 1.60
CA GLY A 556 -23.05 -18.37 2.25
C GLY A 556 -21.77 -17.74 2.80
N TYR A 557 -21.84 -16.50 3.29
CA TYR A 557 -20.65 -15.76 3.73
C TYR A 557 -19.85 -16.48 4.81
N PHE A 558 -20.53 -17.06 5.80
CA PHE A 558 -19.91 -17.83 6.89
C PHE A 558 -20.21 -19.33 6.79
N VAL A 559 -21.36 -19.72 6.24
CA VAL A 559 -21.68 -21.11 5.86
C VAL A 559 -20.51 -21.80 5.13
N LEU A 560 -19.99 -21.20 4.06
CA LEU A 560 -18.93 -21.82 3.26
C LEU A 560 -17.59 -21.89 4.00
N PRO A 561 -17.11 -20.86 4.72
CA PRO A 561 -15.95 -20.99 5.60
C PRO A 561 -16.06 -22.14 6.61
N PHE A 562 -17.22 -22.30 7.26
CA PHE A 562 -17.44 -23.41 8.19
C PHE A 562 -17.36 -24.77 7.48
N LEU A 563 -18.01 -24.91 6.32
CA LEU A 563 -18.06 -26.19 5.60
C LEU A 563 -16.74 -26.57 4.91
N VAL A 564 -16.13 -25.63 4.19
CA VAL A 564 -14.99 -25.87 3.29
C VAL A 564 -13.66 -25.84 4.04
N LYS A 565 -13.53 -24.97 5.05
CA LYS A 565 -12.24 -24.73 5.74
C LYS A 565 -12.23 -25.25 7.17
N ALA A 566 -13.24 -24.89 7.97
CA ALA A 566 -13.34 -25.41 9.35
C ALA A 566 -13.78 -26.88 9.42
N ASN A 567 -14.24 -27.41 8.29
CA ASN A 567 -14.71 -28.78 8.11
C ASN A 567 -15.90 -29.14 9.02
N ALA A 568 -16.83 -28.22 9.24
CA ALA A 568 -18.04 -28.44 10.04
C ALA A 568 -18.77 -29.74 9.66
N LYS A 569 -19.25 -30.49 10.65
CA LYS A 569 -20.00 -31.74 10.40
C LYS A 569 -21.25 -31.48 9.57
N LEU A 570 -21.99 -30.45 9.95
CA LEU A 570 -23.24 -30.03 9.31
C LEU A 570 -23.43 -28.53 9.56
N VAL A 571 -23.93 -27.80 8.56
CA VAL A 571 -24.35 -26.40 8.73
C VAL A 571 -25.82 -26.24 8.34
N TYR A 572 -26.63 -25.70 9.25
CA TYR A 572 -27.95 -25.18 8.92
C TYR A 572 -27.80 -23.71 8.53
N ALA A 573 -28.27 -23.35 7.34
CA ALA A 573 -28.15 -22.02 6.77
C ALA A 573 -29.53 -21.37 6.63
N CYS A 574 -29.87 -20.44 7.51
CA CYS A 574 -31.13 -19.70 7.46
C CYS A 574 -30.99 -18.46 6.56
N GLU A 575 -31.86 -18.33 5.56
CA GLU A 575 -31.89 -17.17 4.67
C GLU A 575 -33.30 -16.94 4.12
N TRP A 576 -33.70 -15.67 4.01
CA TRP A 576 -35.05 -15.26 3.59
C TRP A 576 -35.08 -14.46 2.29
N ASN A 577 -33.94 -13.93 1.83
CA ASN A 577 -33.83 -13.23 0.57
C ASN A 577 -33.82 -14.26 -0.56
N PRO A 578 -34.81 -14.28 -1.46
CA PRO A 578 -34.90 -15.28 -2.53
C PRO A 578 -33.69 -15.25 -3.48
N HIS A 579 -33.11 -14.08 -3.74
CA HIS A 579 -31.92 -13.96 -4.58
C HIS A 579 -30.66 -14.47 -3.87
N ALA A 580 -30.55 -14.24 -2.55
CA ALA A 580 -29.45 -14.79 -1.77
C ALA A 580 -29.56 -16.30 -1.64
N LEU A 581 -30.77 -16.84 -1.50
CA LEU A 581 -31.06 -18.28 -1.50
C LEU A 581 -30.64 -18.95 -2.81
N GLU A 582 -30.95 -18.34 -3.96
CA GLU A 582 -30.52 -18.85 -5.26
C GLU A 582 -28.99 -18.93 -5.34
N ALA A 583 -28.31 -17.85 -4.94
CA ALA A 583 -26.85 -17.79 -4.87
C ALA A 583 -26.26 -18.81 -3.87
N LEU A 584 -26.86 -18.95 -2.68
CA LEU A 584 -26.41 -19.88 -1.65
C LEU A 584 -26.48 -21.33 -2.14
N ARG A 585 -27.60 -21.75 -2.75
CA ARG A 585 -27.74 -23.10 -3.32
C ARG A 585 -26.66 -23.39 -4.35
N ARG A 586 -26.40 -22.44 -5.25
CA ARG A 586 -25.32 -22.54 -6.22
C ARG A 586 -23.96 -22.65 -5.55
N ASN A 587 -23.67 -21.80 -4.57
CA ASN A 587 -22.36 -21.75 -3.93
C ASN A 587 -22.05 -23.01 -3.13
N VAL A 588 -23.05 -23.58 -2.45
CA VAL A 588 -22.91 -24.84 -1.74
C VAL A 588 -22.55 -25.98 -2.70
N SER A 589 -23.21 -26.05 -3.87
CA SER A 589 -22.91 -27.01 -4.94
C SER A 589 -21.54 -26.77 -5.59
N ASP A 590 -21.23 -25.53 -5.98
CA ASP A 590 -19.97 -25.16 -6.64
C ASP A 590 -18.74 -25.44 -5.76
N ASN A 591 -18.91 -25.46 -4.43
CA ASN A 591 -17.86 -25.82 -3.47
C ASN A 591 -17.92 -27.29 -3.01
N ARG A 592 -18.87 -28.09 -3.50
CA ARG A 592 -19.02 -29.53 -3.21
C ARG A 592 -19.24 -29.83 -1.73
N VAL A 593 -20.16 -29.11 -1.10
CA VAL A 593 -20.50 -29.25 0.33
C VAL A 593 -22.00 -29.36 0.58
N GLU A 594 -22.78 -29.69 -0.45
CA GLU A 594 -24.23 -29.85 -0.40
C GLU A 594 -24.70 -30.97 0.53
N ASP A 595 -23.90 -32.02 0.69
CA ASP A 595 -24.16 -33.14 1.58
C ASP A 595 -24.12 -32.76 3.07
N ARG A 596 -23.46 -31.64 3.40
CA ARG A 596 -23.29 -31.13 4.76
C ARG A 596 -23.98 -29.78 5.00
N CYS A 597 -24.82 -29.32 4.09
CA CYS A 597 -25.53 -28.05 4.23
C CYS A 597 -27.06 -28.24 4.13
N ILE A 598 -27.79 -27.79 5.15
CA ILE A 598 -29.26 -27.74 5.13
C ILE A 598 -29.68 -26.27 5.03
N ILE A 599 -30.29 -25.89 3.91
CA ILE A 599 -30.77 -24.52 3.69
C ILE A 599 -32.22 -24.42 4.19
N LEU A 600 -32.47 -23.43 5.06
CA LEU A 600 -33.76 -23.19 5.69
C LEU A 600 -34.30 -21.84 5.22
N GLU A 601 -35.30 -21.90 4.35
CA GLU A 601 -35.85 -20.74 3.66
C GLU A 601 -36.87 -20.00 4.52
N GLY A 602 -36.65 -18.71 4.75
CA GLY A 602 -37.56 -17.84 5.48
C GLY A 602 -36.92 -17.20 6.71
N ASP A 603 -37.75 -16.53 7.50
CA ASP A 603 -37.31 -15.84 8.72
C ASP A 603 -36.74 -16.83 9.74
N ASN A 604 -35.48 -16.62 10.13
CA ASN A 604 -34.78 -17.52 11.04
C ASN A 604 -35.50 -17.71 12.38
N ARG A 605 -36.30 -16.72 12.83
CA ARG A 605 -37.07 -16.80 14.08
C ARG A 605 -38.20 -17.83 14.03
N VAL A 606 -38.55 -18.28 12.83
CA VAL A 606 -39.56 -19.30 12.59
C VAL A 606 -38.90 -20.60 12.12
N THR A 607 -37.86 -20.51 11.29
CA THR A 607 -37.33 -21.66 10.55
C THR A 607 -36.11 -22.30 11.20
N ALA A 608 -35.37 -21.60 12.06
CA ALA A 608 -34.16 -22.13 12.66
C ALA A 608 -34.46 -23.36 13.52
N PRO A 609 -33.59 -24.39 13.48
CA PRO A 609 -33.77 -25.60 14.27
C PRO A 609 -33.47 -25.31 15.75
N LYS A 610 -34.14 -26.03 16.65
CA LYS A 610 -33.94 -25.90 18.10
C LYS A 610 -33.09 -27.05 18.65
N SER A 611 -32.19 -26.72 19.58
CA SER A 611 -31.37 -27.68 20.34
C SER A 611 -30.48 -28.61 19.53
N VAL A 612 -29.98 -28.14 18.38
CA VAL A 612 -29.11 -28.94 17.49
C VAL A 612 -27.66 -28.45 17.43
N ALA A 613 -27.43 -27.16 17.72
CA ALA A 613 -26.19 -26.48 17.39
C ALA A 613 -25.16 -26.57 18.51
N ASP A 614 -23.93 -26.90 18.15
CA ASP A 614 -22.75 -26.70 18.98
C ASP A 614 -22.26 -25.23 18.86
N ARG A 615 -22.59 -24.59 17.74
CA ARG A 615 -22.19 -23.22 17.42
C ARG A 615 -23.26 -22.49 16.62
N VAL A 616 -23.51 -21.22 16.93
CA VAL A 616 -24.44 -20.37 16.15
C VAL A 616 -23.72 -19.13 15.67
N CYS A 617 -23.84 -18.84 14.38
CA CYS A 617 -23.29 -17.64 13.73
C CYS A 617 -24.41 -16.62 13.51
N LEU A 618 -24.20 -15.39 14.00
CA LEU A 618 -25.12 -14.26 13.86
C LEU A 618 -24.47 -13.15 13.04
N GLY A 619 -24.32 -13.38 11.75
CA GLY A 619 -23.65 -12.51 10.78
C GLY A 619 -24.37 -11.22 10.37
N LEU A 620 -25.26 -10.66 11.20
CA LEU A 620 -26.06 -9.47 10.87
C LEU A 620 -25.48 -8.18 11.48
N LEU A 621 -25.30 -7.15 10.66
CA LEU A 621 -25.01 -5.78 11.07
C LEU A 621 -26.24 -4.90 10.86
N PRO A 622 -26.43 -3.76 11.56
CA PRO A 622 -25.59 -3.26 12.65
C PRO A 622 -25.74 -4.05 13.96
N SER A 623 -26.83 -4.80 14.14
CA SER A 623 -27.02 -5.68 15.30
C SER A 623 -27.87 -6.90 14.90
N SER A 624 -27.66 -8.00 15.61
CA SER A 624 -28.38 -9.27 15.49
C SER A 624 -29.32 -9.55 16.68
N GLU A 625 -29.53 -8.56 17.56
CA GLU A 625 -30.36 -8.65 18.78
C GLU A 625 -31.74 -9.26 18.55
N CYS A 626 -32.35 -8.97 17.39
CA CYS A 626 -33.66 -9.50 17.03
C CYS A 626 -33.74 -11.04 16.93
N SER A 627 -32.59 -11.73 16.85
CA SER A 627 -32.50 -13.19 16.74
C SER A 627 -31.68 -13.83 17.88
N TRP A 628 -31.37 -13.10 18.96
CA TRP A 628 -30.65 -13.67 20.11
C TRP A 628 -31.42 -14.79 20.81
N ALA A 629 -32.75 -14.64 20.94
CA ALA A 629 -33.62 -15.72 21.45
C ALA A 629 -33.53 -16.98 20.59
N THR A 630 -33.67 -16.83 19.28
CA THR A 630 -33.51 -17.92 18.30
C THR A 630 -32.15 -18.60 18.42
N ALA A 631 -31.07 -17.83 18.59
CA ALA A 631 -29.73 -18.39 18.73
C ALA A 631 -29.55 -19.22 20.02
N VAL A 632 -30.12 -18.76 21.14
CA VAL A 632 -30.14 -19.52 22.38
C VAL A 632 -30.96 -20.80 22.23
N GLU A 633 -32.13 -20.74 21.60
CA GLU A 633 -32.95 -21.93 21.33
C GLU A 633 -32.27 -22.92 20.39
N ALA A 634 -31.45 -22.45 19.44
CA ALA A 634 -30.75 -23.30 18.48
C ALA A 634 -29.61 -24.10 19.11
N LEU A 635 -28.93 -23.55 20.12
CA LEU A 635 -27.88 -24.24 20.86
C LEU A 635 -28.42 -25.48 21.60
N ARG A 636 -27.61 -26.54 21.67
CA ARG A 636 -27.90 -27.73 22.49
C ARG A 636 -28.12 -27.34 23.96
N VAL A 637 -28.88 -28.15 24.68
CA VAL A 637 -29.18 -27.92 26.12
C VAL A 637 -27.91 -27.78 26.98
N GLY A 638 -26.82 -28.47 26.61
CA GLY A 638 -25.52 -28.35 27.28
C GLY A 638 -24.78 -27.02 27.06
N GLY A 639 -25.27 -26.19 26.13
CA GLY A 639 -24.63 -24.95 25.68
C GLY A 639 -23.84 -25.11 24.38
N GLY A 640 -22.97 -24.14 24.11
CA GLY A 640 -22.16 -24.05 22.89
C GLY A 640 -21.59 -22.64 22.71
N VAL A 641 -21.26 -22.25 21.48
CA VAL A 641 -20.65 -20.94 21.18
C VAL A 641 -21.53 -20.09 20.25
N LEU A 642 -21.71 -18.82 20.58
CA LEU A 642 -22.37 -17.83 19.72
C LEU A 642 -21.33 -16.89 19.13
N HIS A 643 -21.33 -16.69 17.81
CA HIS A 643 -20.55 -15.66 17.13
C HIS A 643 -21.44 -14.47 16.78
N ILE A 644 -21.42 -13.43 17.60
CA ILE A 644 -22.35 -12.30 17.51
C ILE A 644 -21.68 -11.12 16.84
N HIS A 645 -22.16 -10.74 15.66
CA HIS A 645 -21.68 -9.56 14.95
C HIS A 645 -22.41 -8.30 15.41
N GLY A 646 -21.68 -7.19 15.53
CA GLY A 646 -22.25 -5.89 15.88
C GLY A 646 -21.43 -4.71 15.37
N ASN A 647 -22.11 -3.61 15.05
CA ASN A 647 -21.50 -2.30 14.84
C ASN A 647 -21.54 -1.52 16.15
N VAL A 648 -20.38 -1.29 16.74
CA VAL A 648 -20.24 -0.78 18.09
C VAL A 648 -19.42 0.49 18.07
N ASN A 649 -19.84 1.49 18.83
CA ASN A 649 -19.03 2.69 19.01
C ASN A 649 -17.76 2.30 19.79
N ASP A 650 -16.59 2.80 19.38
CA ASP A 650 -15.32 2.44 20.01
C ASP A 650 -15.23 2.81 21.49
N SER A 651 -16.00 3.82 21.93
CA SER A 651 -16.16 4.16 23.35
C SER A 651 -17.03 3.19 24.15
N ASP A 652 -17.91 2.45 23.48
CA ASP A 652 -18.98 1.66 24.12
C ASP A 652 -18.69 0.15 24.08
N GLU A 653 -17.49 -0.25 23.64
CA GLU A 653 -17.12 -1.64 23.42
C GLU A 653 -17.33 -2.51 24.66
N THR A 654 -16.80 -2.12 25.83
CA THR A 654 -16.98 -2.87 27.08
C THR A 654 -18.45 -2.98 27.48
N ARG A 655 -19.19 -1.86 27.41
CA ARG A 655 -20.61 -1.82 27.79
C ARG A 655 -21.45 -2.71 26.87
N TRP A 656 -21.11 -2.76 25.58
CA TRP A 656 -21.79 -3.63 24.63
C TRP A 656 -21.51 -5.11 24.93
N LEU A 657 -20.26 -5.48 25.25
CA LEU A 657 -19.90 -6.86 25.64
C LEU A 657 -20.66 -7.31 26.90
N ASP A 658 -20.71 -6.46 27.93
CA ASP A 658 -21.45 -6.74 29.16
C ASP A 658 -22.95 -6.94 28.87
N SER A 659 -23.52 -6.05 28.03
CA SER A 659 -24.92 -6.14 27.60
C SER A 659 -25.21 -7.42 26.82
N VAL A 660 -24.27 -7.90 26.00
CA VAL A 660 -24.41 -9.17 25.27
C VAL A 660 -24.48 -10.33 26.26
N VAL A 661 -23.52 -10.43 27.19
CA VAL A 661 -23.48 -11.52 28.18
C VAL A 661 -24.73 -11.52 29.05
N GLU A 662 -25.14 -10.35 29.55
CA GLU A 662 -26.33 -10.20 30.38
C GLU A 662 -27.59 -10.62 29.61
N SER A 663 -27.74 -10.16 28.37
CA SER A 663 -28.92 -10.46 27.56
C SER A 663 -29.00 -11.94 27.21
N ILE A 664 -27.89 -12.56 26.77
CA ILE A 664 -27.86 -14.00 26.47
C ILE A 664 -28.15 -14.82 27.73
N SER A 665 -27.61 -14.41 28.89
CA SER A 665 -27.91 -15.04 30.18
C SER A 665 -29.39 -14.96 30.55
N ASN A 666 -30.01 -13.79 30.37
CA ASN A 666 -31.41 -13.57 30.69
C ASN A 666 -32.32 -14.35 29.74
N VAL A 667 -32.00 -14.37 28.44
CA VAL A 667 -32.71 -15.18 27.45
C VAL A 667 -32.61 -16.67 27.78
N ALA A 668 -31.43 -17.18 28.13
CA ALA A 668 -31.24 -18.57 28.53
C ALA A 668 -32.11 -18.94 29.75
N LYS A 669 -32.08 -18.12 30.80
CA LYS A 669 -32.92 -18.31 32.00
C LYS A 669 -34.42 -18.33 31.68
N ASN A 670 -34.88 -17.43 30.81
CA ASN A 670 -36.29 -17.37 30.40
C ASN A 670 -36.73 -18.62 29.63
N HIS A 671 -35.81 -19.32 28.97
CA HIS A 671 -36.06 -20.61 28.31
C HIS A 671 -35.81 -21.82 29.23
N GLY A 672 -35.62 -21.60 30.54
CA GLY A 672 -35.38 -22.66 31.52
C GLY A 672 -33.98 -23.27 31.47
N LEU A 673 -33.02 -22.59 30.83
CA LEU A 673 -31.64 -23.06 30.70
C LEU A 673 -30.77 -22.44 31.79
N SER A 674 -30.02 -23.30 32.49
CA SER A 674 -29.05 -22.89 33.51
C SER A 674 -27.65 -22.89 32.92
N TRP A 675 -27.25 -21.78 32.31
CA TRP A 675 -25.95 -21.62 31.67
C TRP A 675 -25.08 -20.57 32.38
N ASN A 676 -23.79 -20.86 32.48
CA ASN A 676 -22.76 -19.87 32.66
C ASN A 676 -22.39 -19.30 31.29
N VAL A 677 -22.63 -18.01 31.09
CA VAL A 677 -22.40 -17.30 29.83
C VAL A 677 -21.21 -16.37 30.02
N SER A 678 -20.24 -16.45 29.11
CA SER A 678 -19.01 -15.65 29.20
C SER A 678 -18.47 -15.31 27.82
N VAL A 679 -17.76 -14.19 27.71
CA VAL A 679 -17.01 -13.84 26.50
C VAL A 679 -15.73 -14.67 26.44
N GLU A 680 -15.54 -15.38 25.34
CA GLU A 680 -14.34 -16.14 25.03
C GLU A 680 -13.35 -15.32 24.20
N HIS A 681 -13.84 -14.64 23.17
CA HIS A 681 -13.02 -13.84 22.27
C HIS A 681 -13.79 -12.63 21.74
N VAL A 682 -13.06 -11.56 21.43
CA VAL A 682 -13.59 -10.36 20.78
C VAL A 682 -12.74 -10.03 19.58
N GLU A 683 -13.28 -10.29 18.39
CA GLU A 683 -12.63 -9.97 17.12
C GLU A 683 -13.01 -8.57 16.65
N ARG A 684 -11.99 -7.78 16.31
CA ARG A 684 -12.14 -6.41 15.82
C ARG A 684 -11.97 -6.41 14.30
N VAL A 685 -13.02 -6.82 13.59
CA VAL A 685 -12.98 -7.14 12.16
C VAL A 685 -12.52 -5.94 11.32
N LYS A 686 -13.19 -4.80 11.45
CA LYS A 686 -12.87 -3.57 10.71
C LYS A 686 -13.52 -2.33 11.33
N TRP A 687 -13.08 -1.17 10.87
CA TRP A 687 -13.86 0.05 11.01
C TRP A 687 -15.03 0.03 10.02
N TYR A 688 -16.25 0.18 10.53
CA TYR A 688 -17.47 0.31 9.72
C TYR A 688 -17.72 1.78 9.33
N GLY A 689 -17.40 2.70 10.22
CA GLY A 689 -17.51 4.15 10.01
C GLY A 689 -16.71 4.93 11.05
N PRO A 690 -16.73 6.26 11.02
CA PRO A 690 -16.08 7.09 12.03
C PRO A 690 -16.55 6.68 13.44
N ARG A 691 -15.61 6.26 14.30
CA ARG A 691 -15.86 5.72 15.65
C ARG A 691 -16.75 4.47 15.73
N ILE A 692 -17.17 3.88 14.60
CA ILE A 692 -17.99 2.66 14.60
C ILE A 692 -17.12 1.50 14.12
N ARG A 693 -16.98 0.49 14.97
CA ARG A 693 -16.23 -0.73 14.70
C ARG A 693 -17.19 -1.89 14.49
N HIS A 694 -16.94 -2.70 13.47
CA HIS A 694 -17.55 -4.02 13.34
C HIS A 694 -16.79 -4.97 14.26
N LEU A 695 -17.47 -5.44 15.31
CA LEU A 695 -17.01 -6.45 16.25
C LEU A 695 -17.69 -7.78 16.00
N VAL A 696 -16.99 -8.85 16.33
CA VAL A 696 -17.57 -10.18 16.53
C VAL A 696 -17.18 -10.64 17.91
N VAL A 697 -18.17 -10.91 18.77
CA VAL A 697 -17.94 -11.51 20.08
C VAL A 697 -18.28 -12.98 20.02
N ASP A 698 -17.32 -13.81 20.44
CA ASP A 698 -17.50 -15.24 20.63
C ASP A 698 -17.91 -15.45 22.09
N VAL A 699 -19.17 -15.85 22.30
CA VAL A 699 -19.78 -16.05 23.62
C VAL A 699 -19.90 -17.54 23.87
N THR A 700 -19.28 -18.05 24.93
CA THR A 700 -19.45 -19.43 25.37
C THR A 700 -20.61 -19.52 26.36
N CYS A 701 -21.52 -20.45 26.13
CA CYS A 701 -22.58 -20.86 27.05
C CYS A 701 -22.26 -22.28 27.54
N ARG A 702 -22.21 -22.52 28.86
CA ARG A 702 -21.97 -23.84 29.44
C ARG A 702 -23.00 -24.16 30.50
N GLN A 703 -23.55 -25.37 30.48
CA GLN A 703 -24.44 -25.84 31.55
C GLN A 703 -23.75 -25.80 32.93
N ILE A 704 -24.49 -25.30 33.92
CA ILE A 704 -24.10 -25.25 35.34
C ILE A 704 -24.46 -26.57 36.02
#